data_AF-A0A094IB40-F1
#
_entry.id   AF-A0A094IB40-F1
#
_cell.length_a   1.000
_cell.length_b   1.000
_cell.length_c   1.000
_cell.angle_alpha   90.00
_cell.angle_beta   90.00
_cell.angle_gamma   90.00
#
_symmetry.space_group_name_H-M   'P 1'
#
loop_
_entity.id
_entity.type
_entity.pdbx_description
1 polymer ?
#
loop_
_entity_poly.entity_id
_entity_poly.type
_entity_poly.pdbx_seq_one_letter_code
_entity_poly.pdbx_strand_id
1 'polypeptide(L)'
;MAGKYVTMGGGSEVPLHHKRGLHGSCNTEEGGAQEFVKNGRWGEGSYLRAIVDMGSNGIRFSISDLSPPTARILPTVYVYRIDISLYSEQFDPETGAHIPIPTAIIQSVIAALLRFKIICGDIGVQESAIRIVATEATRTAINSVEFRREIQKATGLVVEMLAKEDEGKIGALGIASSFSDLQGIVMDLGGGSTQITWMSTHNGNITTSPNGSFSFPYGAAALTKMLADLKVGKSKGEAKKARAKLRQEMKTNFLNAYKKLDIPHEMIEKARNEGGFPLYLSGGGFRGWGYLLLYLNQVHGHHYPISIINGFSAQKAEFEDIEGLKEVARTAHKIFRVSDRRRKQVPAVAFLVNVLAEAIPHGIREAHFCQGGVREGILFNELPLSIRGEDPLEVASSPFARKSANAIADLILCSIPRPQETGKGRFPGSINVHAMQAFANMLYVHQAMSKELASTAALYSTSTGLLSSAQGISHLDRAFLALMLEARYEGELPPRETDFKLRLSQILTPEEGWWTQYLGKVGLIISKLYPSGAINEEEPRVRLSSVWASGLGKKRMKDGMILTFSIQKGKNGPLKLKEALEDNAGTIRKVGKKKNWIGGGNGWGMAVKIAIVEEDNLGRERGSSEVEVVIQTGIGATGATTGVDGIVRSQSQPSHKDIYVISRNRSKRQHPIVPVGKSTWPVV
;
A
#
# COMPACT_ATOMS: atom_id res chain seq x y z
N MET A 1 54.98 -38.40 -27.67
CA MET A 1 54.78 -39.13 -28.94
C MET A 1 53.72 -38.38 -29.73
N ALA A 2 54.08 -38.01 -30.97
CA ALA A 2 53.32 -37.48 -32.14
C ALA A 2 51.90 -36.90 -31.92
N GLY A 3 51.53 -35.67 -32.34
CA GLY A 3 52.10 -34.75 -33.32
C GLY A 3 51.28 -34.73 -34.62
N LYS A 4 50.63 -33.59 -34.96
CA LYS A 4 50.73 -32.89 -36.26
C LYS A 4 49.85 -31.63 -36.34
N TYR A 5 50.50 -30.57 -36.82
CA TYR A 5 50.01 -29.23 -37.24
C TYR A 5 49.51 -29.23 -38.71
N VAL A 6 49.09 -28.03 -39.18
CA VAL A 6 49.10 -27.45 -40.57
C VAL A 6 47.68 -27.15 -41.09
N THR A 7 47.24 -25.97 -41.60
CA THR A 7 47.82 -24.64 -41.92
C THR A 7 46.72 -23.59 -42.17
N MET A 8 47.11 -22.31 -42.18
CA MET A 8 46.34 -21.12 -42.58
C MET A 8 46.08 -20.97 -44.11
N GLY A 9 45.08 -20.14 -44.44
CA GLY A 9 44.92 -19.32 -45.66
C GLY A 9 43.55 -18.63 -45.59
N GLY A 10 43.35 -17.31 -45.63
CA GLY A 10 44.10 -16.24 -46.31
C GLY A 10 43.46 -16.00 -47.68
N GLY A 11 42.50 -15.06 -47.80
CA GLY A 11 41.89 -14.71 -49.08
C GLY A 11 40.62 -13.88 -48.97
N SER A 12 40.79 -12.57 -48.91
CA SER A 12 39.78 -11.51 -49.10
C SER A 12 39.33 -11.42 -50.56
N GLU A 13 38.04 -11.19 -50.82
CA GLU A 13 37.60 -10.35 -51.96
C GLU A 13 36.13 -9.87 -51.81
N VAL A 14 35.94 -8.60 -52.13
CA VAL A 14 34.70 -7.80 -52.13
C VAL A 14 34.26 -7.59 -53.58
N PRO A 15 32.95 -7.48 -53.86
CA PRO A 15 32.45 -6.35 -54.68
C PRO A 15 31.16 -5.73 -54.04
N LEU A 16 31.03 -4.41 -53.77
CA LEU A 16 30.73 -3.26 -54.68
C LEU A 16 29.61 -3.59 -55.69
N HIS A 17 28.50 -2.86 -55.88
CA HIS A 17 28.17 -1.44 -55.70
C HIS A 17 26.65 -1.18 -55.88
N HIS A 18 26.12 -0.21 -55.14
CA HIS A 18 25.17 0.86 -55.48
C HIS A 18 23.83 0.66 -56.24
N LYS A 19 22.76 1.22 -55.64
CA LYS A 19 21.95 2.31 -56.24
C LYS A 19 21.49 3.33 -55.17
N ARG A 20 21.54 4.61 -55.54
CA ARG A 20 21.26 5.85 -54.76
C ARG A 20 19.90 6.47 -55.13
N GLY A 21 19.41 7.34 -54.23
CA GLY A 21 18.56 8.54 -54.47
C GLY A 21 17.87 8.97 -53.16
N LEU A 22 18.38 9.90 -52.33
CA LEU A 22 18.39 11.40 -52.38
C LEU A 22 16.96 11.97 -52.42
N HIS A 23 16.46 12.96 -51.66
CA HIS A 23 16.90 14.03 -50.72
C HIS A 23 15.62 14.44 -49.90
N GLY A 24 15.57 15.20 -48.81
CA GLY A 24 16.49 16.16 -48.20
C GLY A 24 15.96 16.70 -46.86
N SER A 25 16.77 17.58 -46.27
CA SER A 25 16.88 17.98 -44.85
C SER A 25 15.86 18.99 -44.32
N CYS A 26 15.75 19.07 -42.98
CA CYS A 26 16.06 20.32 -42.26
C CYS A 26 16.38 20.04 -40.78
N ASN A 27 17.56 20.50 -40.33
CA ASN A 27 18.02 20.53 -38.94
C ASN A 27 17.57 21.84 -38.28
N THR A 28 17.20 21.78 -37.01
CA THR A 28 17.43 22.86 -36.04
C THR A 28 17.79 22.24 -34.69
N GLU A 29 18.98 22.58 -34.20
CA GLU A 29 19.52 22.24 -32.88
C GLU A 29 18.99 23.21 -31.82
N GLU A 30 18.66 22.68 -30.64
CA GLU A 30 18.57 23.28 -29.29
C GLU A 30 18.01 22.14 -28.41
N GLY A 31 18.55 21.65 -27.29
CA GLY A 31 19.61 22.05 -26.39
C GLY A 31 19.19 21.55 -24.99
N GLY A 32 19.77 20.43 -24.51
CA GLY A 32 19.79 20.05 -23.10
C GLY A 32 18.57 19.31 -22.51
N ALA A 33 18.85 18.19 -21.82
CA ALA A 33 17.97 17.46 -20.90
C ALA A 33 16.93 16.47 -21.49
N GLN A 34 17.34 15.50 -22.30
CA GLN A 34 16.53 14.31 -22.62
C GLN A 34 17.41 13.11 -23.00
N GLU A 35 17.91 12.36 -22.00
CA GLU A 35 18.60 11.08 -22.29
C GLU A 35 18.45 10.00 -21.19
N PHE A 36 17.26 9.90 -20.57
CA PHE A 36 17.00 8.83 -19.58
C PHE A 36 15.74 7.99 -19.80
N VAL A 37 15.06 8.12 -20.95
CA VAL A 37 13.82 7.35 -21.21
C VAL A 37 13.76 6.86 -22.66
N LYS A 38 14.64 5.95 -23.05
CA LYS A 38 14.40 5.07 -24.22
C LYS A 38 15.05 3.71 -24.00
N ASN A 39 14.27 2.78 -23.43
CA ASN A 39 14.11 1.39 -23.90
C ASN A 39 13.47 0.53 -22.80
N GLY A 40 12.14 0.61 -22.68
CA GLY A 40 11.33 -0.29 -21.87
C GLY A 40 10.13 -0.78 -22.68
N ARG A 41 10.39 -1.54 -23.76
CA ARG A 41 9.33 -2.30 -24.43
C ARG A 41 9.08 -3.54 -23.57
N TRP A 42 7.92 -3.61 -22.93
CA TRP A 42 7.44 -4.81 -22.26
C TRP A 42 7.05 -5.84 -23.32
N GLY A 43 8.04 -6.62 -23.74
CA GLY A 43 7.93 -7.78 -24.61
C GLY A 43 9.23 -8.59 -24.51
N GLU A 44 9.13 -9.81 -23.97
CA GLU A 44 10.20 -10.83 -23.84
C GLU A 44 11.36 -10.54 -22.86
N GLY A 45 11.10 -9.86 -21.74
CA GLY A 45 12.04 -9.75 -20.60
C GLY A 45 11.53 -10.49 -19.36
N SER A 46 12.43 -11.11 -18.59
CA SER A 46 12.08 -11.72 -17.28
C SER A 46 11.46 -10.66 -16.35
N TYR A 47 10.33 -10.99 -15.70
CA TYR A 47 9.65 -10.12 -14.72
C TYR A 47 10.40 -10.03 -13.38
N LEU A 48 11.38 -10.92 -13.18
CA LEU A 48 12.15 -10.95 -11.95
C LEU A 48 13.16 -9.81 -11.91
N ARG A 49 13.29 -9.17 -10.74
CA ARG A 49 14.24 -8.10 -10.47
C ARG A 49 15.05 -8.45 -9.23
N ALA A 50 16.38 -8.38 -9.33
CA ALA A 50 17.27 -8.56 -8.21
C ALA A 50 17.89 -7.23 -7.81
N ILE A 51 17.68 -6.81 -6.57
CA ILE A 51 18.21 -5.55 -6.02
C ILE A 51 19.14 -5.84 -4.85
N VAL A 52 20.34 -5.26 -4.90
CA VAL A 52 21.29 -5.20 -3.77
C VAL A 52 21.36 -3.76 -3.28
N ASP A 53 20.91 -3.52 -2.04
CA ASP A 53 21.00 -2.24 -1.34
C ASP A 53 22.21 -2.26 -0.39
N MET A 54 23.29 -1.58 -0.77
CA MET A 54 24.50 -1.39 0.03
C MET A 54 24.36 -0.17 0.95
N GLY A 55 23.49 -0.31 1.95
CA GLY A 55 23.28 0.70 2.98
C GLY A 55 24.35 0.69 4.07
N SER A 56 24.45 1.81 4.81
CA SER A 56 25.48 2.05 5.84
C SER A 56 25.54 1.00 6.96
N ASN A 57 24.42 0.36 7.30
CA ASN A 57 24.24 -0.51 8.47
C ASN A 57 24.03 -2.00 8.13
N GLY A 58 24.20 -2.37 6.86
CA GLY A 58 23.92 -3.71 6.36
C GLY A 58 23.62 -3.69 4.86
N ILE A 59 24.13 -4.69 4.15
CA ILE A 59 23.87 -4.89 2.74
C ILE A 59 22.70 -5.87 2.59
N ARG A 60 21.67 -5.49 1.83
CA ARG A 60 20.42 -6.24 1.66
C ARG A 60 20.27 -6.71 0.23
N PHE A 61 19.83 -7.94 0.08
CA PHE A 61 19.61 -8.62 -1.18
C PHE A 61 18.13 -8.97 -1.28
N SER A 62 17.50 -8.75 -2.43
CA SER A 62 16.15 -9.23 -2.69
C SER A 62 15.92 -9.55 -4.15
N ILE A 63 15.06 -10.54 -4.39
CA ILE A 63 14.50 -10.83 -5.70
C ILE A 63 12.98 -10.63 -5.60
N SER A 64 12.43 -9.84 -6.52
CA SER A 64 11.00 -9.57 -6.61
C SER A 64 10.46 -9.96 -7.98
N ASP A 65 9.21 -10.42 -8.02
CA ASP A 65 8.51 -10.75 -9.25
C ASP A 65 7.54 -9.63 -9.61
N LEU A 66 7.77 -8.95 -10.73
CA LEU A 66 6.92 -7.89 -11.25
C LEU A 66 5.95 -8.38 -12.34
N SER A 67 5.60 -9.67 -12.32
CA SER A 67 4.63 -10.23 -13.25
C SER A 67 3.21 -9.72 -12.98
N PRO A 68 2.43 -9.39 -14.02
CA PRO A 68 1.00 -9.16 -13.86
C PRO A 68 0.31 -10.44 -13.34
N PRO A 69 -0.76 -10.32 -12.55
CA PRO A 69 -1.39 -9.07 -12.10
C PRO A 69 -0.81 -8.50 -10.80
N THR A 70 0.22 -9.11 -10.21
CA THR A 70 0.63 -8.82 -8.82
C THR A 70 1.76 -7.80 -8.68
N ALA A 71 2.30 -7.30 -9.79
CA ALA A 71 3.42 -6.37 -9.84
C ALA A 71 3.31 -5.19 -8.86
N ARG A 72 2.10 -4.63 -8.68
CA ARG A 72 1.82 -3.50 -7.77
C ARG A 72 2.23 -3.74 -6.31
N ILE A 73 2.11 -4.97 -5.81
CA ILE A 73 2.44 -5.31 -4.41
C ILE A 73 3.89 -5.77 -4.22
N LEU A 74 4.71 -5.68 -5.27
CA LEU A 74 6.13 -6.03 -5.29
C LEU A 74 6.43 -7.41 -4.63
N PRO A 75 5.79 -8.51 -5.06
CA PRO A 75 5.98 -9.84 -4.47
C PRO A 75 7.47 -10.18 -4.33
N THR A 76 7.91 -10.42 -3.10
CA THR A 76 9.31 -10.76 -2.82
C THR A 76 9.46 -12.28 -2.83
N VAL A 77 10.26 -12.78 -3.77
CA VAL A 77 10.58 -14.20 -3.95
C VAL A 77 11.69 -14.63 -2.99
N TYR A 78 12.71 -13.79 -2.85
CA TYR A 78 13.87 -14.07 -2.02
C TYR A 78 14.35 -12.81 -1.31
N VAL A 79 14.78 -12.94 -0.06
CA VAL A 79 15.42 -11.86 0.69
C VAL A 79 16.52 -12.40 1.59
N TYR A 80 17.63 -11.69 1.63
CA TYR A 80 18.76 -11.99 2.50
C TYR A 80 19.47 -10.70 2.92
N ARG A 81 20.16 -10.74 4.06
CA ARG A 81 20.94 -9.61 4.59
C ARG A 81 22.24 -10.11 5.16
N ILE A 82 23.33 -9.42 4.85
CA ILE A 82 24.60 -9.58 5.55
C ILE A 82 24.75 -8.46 6.57
N ASP A 83 25.20 -8.81 7.78
CA ASP A 83 25.40 -7.88 8.88
C ASP A 83 26.77 -7.18 8.80
N ILE A 84 27.13 -6.69 7.62
CA ILE A 84 28.30 -5.83 7.40
C ILE A 84 27.85 -4.38 7.44
N SER A 85 28.35 -3.62 8.42
CA SER A 85 28.06 -2.20 8.55
C SER A 85 29.17 -1.40 7.88
N LEU A 86 29.04 -1.17 6.57
CA LEU A 86 30.05 -0.46 5.77
C LEU A 86 30.50 0.86 6.41
N TYR A 87 29.61 1.56 7.12
CA TYR A 87 29.97 2.78 7.84
C TYR A 87 30.93 2.52 9.00
N SER A 88 30.67 1.52 9.85
CA SER A 88 31.54 1.26 11.01
C SER A 88 32.87 0.65 10.62
N GLU A 89 32.91 -0.15 9.54
CA GLU A 89 34.15 -0.76 9.04
C GLU A 89 35.15 0.28 8.48
N GLN A 90 34.72 1.53 8.33
CA GLN A 90 35.56 2.65 7.88
C GLN A 90 36.11 3.47 9.05
N PHE A 91 35.96 3.01 10.29
CA PHE A 91 36.56 3.64 11.45
C PHE A 91 37.43 2.64 12.20
N ASP A 92 38.67 3.04 12.46
CA ASP A 92 39.58 2.26 13.29
C ASP A 92 39.00 2.12 14.71
N PRO A 93 38.89 0.90 15.25
CA PRO A 93 38.20 0.66 16.51
C PRO A 93 38.94 1.22 17.73
N GLU A 94 40.25 1.43 17.65
CA GLU A 94 41.07 1.92 18.76
C GLU A 94 41.18 3.45 18.74
N THR A 95 41.46 4.01 17.57
CA THR A 95 41.75 5.43 17.37
C THR A 95 40.52 6.24 16.95
N GLY A 96 39.50 5.58 16.39
CA GLY A 96 38.35 6.23 15.77
C GLY A 96 38.68 6.97 14.47
N ALA A 97 39.90 6.79 13.93
CA ALA A 97 40.32 7.42 12.69
C ALA A 97 39.53 6.86 11.50
N HIS A 98 39.22 7.70 10.53
CA HIS A 98 38.58 7.27 9.29
C HIS A 98 39.60 6.51 8.43
N ILE A 99 39.31 5.24 8.13
CA ILE A 99 40.16 4.31 7.39
C ILE A 99 39.45 3.85 6.11
N PRO A 100 40.21 3.45 5.06
CA PRO A 100 39.61 2.81 3.89
C PRO A 100 38.87 1.52 4.28
N ILE A 101 37.88 1.12 3.47
CA ILE A 101 37.18 -0.16 3.65
C ILE A 101 38.22 -1.28 3.60
N PRO A 102 38.40 -2.08 4.68
CA PRO A 102 39.44 -3.08 4.75
C PRO A 102 39.28 -4.18 3.70
N THR A 103 40.39 -4.69 3.16
CA THR A 103 40.39 -5.72 2.12
C THR A 103 39.55 -6.95 2.51
N ALA A 104 39.59 -7.38 3.78
CA ALA A 104 38.78 -8.50 4.27
C ALA A 104 37.27 -8.24 4.14
N ILE A 105 36.83 -6.99 4.36
CA ILE A 105 35.44 -6.57 4.18
C ILE A 105 35.08 -6.55 2.69
N ILE A 106 35.96 -6.03 1.83
CA ILE A 106 35.78 -6.06 0.37
C ILE A 106 35.58 -7.50 -0.12
N GLN A 107 36.44 -8.42 0.30
CA GLN A 107 36.33 -9.85 -0.06
C GLN A 107 35.03 -10.49 0.45
N SER A 108 34.60 -10.14 1.66
CA SER A 108 33.33 -10.61 2.22
C SER A 108 32.11 -10.12 1.41
N VAL A 109 32.13 -8.87 0.96
CA VAL A 109 31.09 -8.30 0.10
C VAL A 109 31.08 -8.97 -1.28
N ILE A 110 32.26 -9.17 -1.88
CA ILE A 110 32.40 -9.88 -3.18
C ILE A 110 31.86 -11.31 -3.07
N ALA A 111 32.23 -12.05 -2.03
CA ALA A 111 31.73 -13.41 -1.81
C ALA A 111 30.20 -13.45 -1.69
N ALA A 112 29.60 -12.49 -0.98
CA ALA A 112 28.15 -12.38 -0.86
C ALA A 112 27.47 -12.06 -2.20
N LEU A 113 28.06 -11.18 -3.03
CA LEU A 113 27.55 -10.86 -4.36
C LEU A 113 27.65 -12.04 -5.33
N LEU A 114 28.77 -12.77 -5.32
CA LEU A 114 28.94 -13.98 -6.14
C LEU A 114 27.91 -15.05 -5.76
N ARG A 115 27.71 -15.28 -4.45
CA ARG A 115 26.65 -16.17 -3.96
C ARG A 115 25.27 -15.71 -4.43
N PHE A 116 25.00 -14.41 -4.36
CA PHE A 116 23.72 -13.87 -4.80
C PHE A 116 23.51 -14.02 -6.32
N LYS A 117 24.56 -13.88 -7.13
CA LYS A 117 24.51 -14.13 -8.58
C LYS A 117 24.14 -15.58 -8.90
N ILE A 118 24.69 -16.54 -8.16
CA ILE A 118 24.31 -17.97 -8.28
C ILE A 118 22.82 -18.15 -7.98
N ILE A 119 22.34 -17.60 -6.85
CA ILE A 119 20.92 -17.65 -6.46
C ILE A 119 20.01 -17.00 -7.52
N CYS A 120 20.45 -15.88 -8.10
CA CYS A 120 19.75 -15.22 -9.19
C CYS A 120 19.63 -16.13 -10.41
N GLY A 121 20.71 -16.83 -10.78
CA GLY A 121 20.70 -17.83 -11.86
C GLY A 121 19.73 -18.98 -11.58
N ASP A 122 19.75 -19.54 -10.37
CA ASP A 122 18.87 -20.64 -9.96
C ASP A 122 17.38 -20.26 -10.02
N ILE A 123 17.04 -19.01 -9.69
CA ILE A 123 15.67 -18.48 -9.70
C ILE A 123 15.25 -18.01 -11.10
N GLY A 124 16.18 -17.86 -12.05
CA GLY A 124 15.90 -17.40 -13.42
C GLY A 124 15.90 -15.88 -13.59
N VAL A 125 16.59 -15.14 -12.71
CA VAL A 125 16.82 -13.71 -12.88
C VAL A 125 17.87 -13.51 -13.97
N GLN A 126 17.55 -12.71 -14.99
CA GLN A 126 18.52 -12.33 -16.02
C GLN A 126 19.61 -11.43 -15.41
N GLU A 127 20.86 -11.57 -15.85
CA GLU A 127 21.97 -10.78 -15.31
C GLU A 127 21.77 -9.27 -15.49
N SER A 128 21.13 -8.84 -16.59
CA SER A 128 20.72 -7.45 -16.85
C SER A 128 19.67 -6.90 -15.86
N ALA A 129 18.98 -7.78 -15.14
CA ALA A 129 17.98 -7.44 -14.13
C ALA A 129 18.55 -7.48 -12.69
N ILE A 130 19.86 -7.66 -12.54
CA ILE A 130 20.57 -7.56 -11.25
C ILE A 130 21.15 -6.16 -11.11
N ARG A 131 20.69 -5.41 -10.10
CA ARG A 131 21.16 -4.06 -9.82
C ARG A 131 21.78 -3.97 -8.43
N ILE A 132 22.93 -3.31 -8.34
CA ILE A 132 23.59 -3.01 -7.07
C ILE A 132 23.56 -1.51 -6.87
N VAL A 133 22.88 -1.06 -5.82
CA VAL A 133 22.76 0.35 -5.46
C VAL A 133 23.48 0.60 -4.15
N ALA A 134 24.29 1.64 -4.11
CA ALA A 134 25.06 2.03 -2.94
C ALA A 134 24.76 3.46 -2.52
N THR A 135 24.68 3.69 -1.20
CA THR A 135 24.31 4.98 -0.62
C THR A 135 25.50 5.66 0.08
N GLU A 136 25.23 6.42 1.15
CA GLU A 136 26.18 7.31 1.81
C GLU A 136 27.50 6.63 2.20
N ALA A 137 27.47 5.46 2.86
CA ALA A 137 28.69 4.82 3.37
C ALA A 137 29.69 4.46 2.26
N THR A 138 29.22 4.04 1.09
CA THR A 138 30.11 3.76 -0.06
C THR A 138 30.58 5.06 -0.71
N ARG A 139 29.77 6.12 -0.69
CA ARG A 139 30.10 7.42 -1.28
C ARG A 139 31.22 8.13 -0.53
N THR A 140 31.22 8.05 0.80
CA THR A 140 32.19 8.75 1.65
C THR A 140 33.49 7.96 1.88
N ALA A 141 33.55 6.71 1.43
CA ALA A 141 34.71 5.86 1.64
C ALA A 141 35.97 6.38 0.94
N ILE A 142 37.09 6.40 1.67
CA ILE A 142 38.41 6.84 1.16
C ILE A 142 38.78 6.09 -0.12
N ASN A 143 38.52 4.78 -0.16
CA ASN A 143 38.80 3.90 -1.29
C ASN A 143 37.55 3.52 -2.09
N SER A 144 36.52 4.38 -2.15
CA SER A 144 35.25 4.10 -2.85
C SER A 144 35.43 3.66 -4.31
N VAL A 145 36.33 4.29 -5.05
CA VAL A 145 36.61 3.96 -6.45
C VAL A 145 37.22 2.55 -6.57
N GLU A 146 38.21 2.25 -5.73
CA GLU A 146 38.84 0.93 -5.69
C GLU A 146 37.84 -0.15 -5.30
N PHE A 147 37.07 0.06 -4.22
CA PHE A 147 36.05 -0.87 -3.74
C PHE A 147 35.05 -1.26 -4.84
N ARG A 148 34.51 -0.27 -5.56
CA ARG A 148 33.57 -0.53 -6.67
C ARG A 148 34.24 -1.24 -7.84
N ARG A 149 35.49 -0.89 -8.15
CA ARG A 149 36.27 -1.55 -9.22
C ARG A 149 36.54 -3.01 -8.90
N GLU A 150 36.91 -3.35 -7.66
CA GLU A 150 37.12 -4.74 -7.23
C GLU A 150 35.83 -5.56 -7.29
N ILE A 151 34.68 -4.96 -6.92
CA ILE A 151 33.37 -5.61 -7.10
C ILE A 151 33.09 -5.89 -8.57
N GLN A 152 33.25 -4.90 -9.45
CA GLN A 152 32.98 -5.06 -10.88
C GLN A 152 33.92 -6.10 -11.51
N LYS A 153 35.21 -6.06 -11.17
CA LYS A 153 36.21 -7.02 -11.65
C LYS A 153 35.88 -8.45 -11.24
N ALA A 154 35.41 -8.67 -10.02
CA ALA A 154 35.13 -10.01 -9.51
C ALA A 154 33.76 -10.56 -9.95
N THR A 155 32.74 -9.70 -10.08
CA THR A 155 31.34 -10.13 -10.26
C THR A 155 30.78 -9.86 -11.66
N GLY A 156 31.39 -8.93 -12.40
CA GLY A 156 30.85 -8.35 -13.63
C GLY A 156 29.76 -7.29 -13.38
N LEU A 157 29.30 -7.10 -12.14
CA LEU A 157 28.20 -6.21 -11.80
C LEU A 157 28.71 -4.81 -11.44
N VAL A 158 27.98 -3.79 -11.89
CA VAL A 158 28.30 -2.39 -11.62
C VAL A 158 27.60 -1.94 -10.34
N VAL A 159 28.34 -1.24 -9.47
CA VAL A 159 27.77 -0.57 -8.30
C VAL A 159 27.30 0.84 -8.69
N GLU A 160 25.98 1.00 -8.77
CA GLU A 160 25.31 2.27 -9.01
C GLU A 160 25.35 3.11 -7.73
N MET A 161 26.00 4.27 -7.79
CA MET A 161 26.03 5.22 -6.67
C MET A 161 24.78 6.10 -6.72
N LEU A 162 23.95 6.01 -5.69
CA LEU A 162 22.74 6.83 -5.60
C LEU A 162 23.11 8.25 -5.13
N ALA A 163 22.69 9.27 -5.87
CA ALA A 163 22.82 10.66 -5.44
C ALA A 163 21.97 10.90 -4.17
N LYS A 164 22.34 11.90 -3.35
CA LYS A 164 21.66 12.15 -2.07
C LYS A 164 20.19 12.55 -2.29
N GLU A 165 19.95 13.33 -3.32
CA GLU A 165 18.65 13.82 -3.74
C GLU A 165 17.79 12.66 -4.28
N ASP A 166 18.41 11.74 -5.02
CA ASP A 166 17.73 10.55 -5.55
C ASP A 166 17.42 9.53 -4.45
N GLU A 167 18.27 9.39 -3.44
CA GLU A 167 18.00 8.57 -2.25
C GLU A 167 16.74 9.05 -1.52
N GLY A 168 16.58 10.37 -1.37
CA GLY A 168 15.36 10.95 -0.81
C GLY A 168 14.11 10.66 -1.64
N LYS A 169 14.18 10.83 -2.97
CA LYS A 169 13.07 10.54 -3.89
C LYS A 169 12.71 9.05 -3.92
N ILE A 170 13.70 8.17 -4.00
CA ILE A 170 13.52 6.72 -4.02
C ILE A 170 12.99 6.22 -2.67
N GLY A 171 13.47 6.76 -1.54
CA GLY A 171 12.92 6.47 -0.22
C GLY A 171 11.44 6.87 -0.12
N ALA A 172 11.08 8.04 -0.65
CA ALA A 172 9.70 8.48 -0.80
C ALA A 172 8.87 7.52 -1.66
N LEU A 173 9.39 7.05 -2.80
CA LEU A 173 8.72 6.04 -3.64
C LEU A 173 8.49 4.71 -2.92
N GLY A 174 9.42 4.29 -2.04
CA GLY A 174 9.23 3.11 -1.20
C GLY A 174 8.13 3.30 -0.15
N ILE A 175 7.92 4.52 0.32
CA ILE A 175 6.77 4.84 1.18
C ILE A 175 5.48 4.83 0.36
N ALA A 176 5.48 5.45 -0.80
CA ALA A 176 4.33 5.46 -1.72
C ALA A 176 3.90 4.05 -2.13
N SER A 177 4.84 3.11 -2.32
CA SER A 177 4.50 1.72 -2.66
C SER A 177 3.69 1.02 -1.56
N SER A 178 3.71 1.55 -0.32
CA SER A 178 3.00 1.00 0.84
C SER A 178 1.55 1.50 0.99
N PHE A 179 1.04 2.34 0.08
CA PHE A 179 -0.33 2.87 0.13
C PHE A 179 -0.93 3.01 -1.27
N SER A 180 -2.25 2.90 -1.41
CA SER A 180 -2.95 3.33 -2.65
C SER A 180 -2.90 4.85 -2.76
N ASP A 181 -3.46 5.51 -1.75
CA ASP A 181 -3.50 6.96 -1.61
C ASP A 181 -2.89 7.37 -0.27
N LEU A 182 -2.15 8.47 -0.31
CA LEU A 182 -1.40 9.00 0.82
C LEU A 182 -1.41 10.52 0.71
N GLN A 183 -1.62 11.21 1.82
CA GLN A 183 -1.51 12.67 1.86
C GLN A 183 -1.01 13.08 3.24
N GLY A 184 0.24 13.55 3.33
CA GLY A 184 0.81 13.95 4.61
C GLY A 184 2.31 14.20 4.58
N ILE A 185 2.91 14.24 5.78
CA ILE A 185 4.35 14.41 5.94
C ILE A 185 5.02 13.04 5.90
N VAL A 186 6.07 12.93 5.10
CA VAL A 186 6.86 11.72 4.91
C VAL A 186 8.22 11.90 5.56
N MET A 187 8.67 10.89 6.30
CA MET A 187 9.98 10.90 6.93
C MET A 187 10.71 9.56 6.81
N ASP A 188 12.01 9.62 6.56
CA ASP A 188 12.89 8.45 6.59
C ASP A 188 13.97 8.65 7.65
N LEU A 189 14.11 7.66 8.55
CA LEU A 189 15.10 7.66 9.62
C LEU A 189 16.16 6.57 9.38
N GLY A 190 17.28 7.01 8.81
CA GLY A 190 18.49 6.23 8.62
C GLY A 190 19.38 6.17 9.86
N GLY A 191 20.61 5.71 9.65
CA GLY A 191 21.64 5.68 10.70
C GLY A 191 22.30 7.04 10.92
N GLY A 192 22.69 7.70 9.83
CA GLY A 192 23.39 8.99 9.83
C GLY A 192 22.46 10.20 9.73
N SER A 193 21.39 10.09 8.95
CA SER A 193 20.49 11.21 8.67
C SER A 193 19.01 10.90 8.91
N THR A 194 18.22 11.97 8.92
CA THR A 194 16.75 11.96 8.86
C THR A 194 16.28 12.88 7.75
N GLN A 195 15.37 12.40 6.91
CA GLN A 195 14.80 13.14 5.80
C GLN A 195 13.34 13.51 6.12
N ILE A 196 12.89 14.68 5.66
CA ILE A 196 11.50 15.13 5.75
C ILE A 196 11.05 15.76 4.44
N THR A 197 9.85 15.40 4.00
CA THR A 197 9.12 16.06 2.91
C THR A 197 7.61 15.92 3.13
N TRP A 198 6.79 16.49 2.26
CA TRP A 198 5.38 16.11 2.14
C TRP A 198 5.19 15.28 0.88
N MET A 199 4.16 14.44 0.89
CA MET A 199 3.77 13.64 -0.27
C MET A 199 2.27 13.61 -0.42
N SER A 200 1.81 13.62 -1.66
CA SER A 200 0.46 13.21 -2.05
C SER A 200 0.56 12.13 -3.11
N THR A 201 -0.18 11.04 -2.95
CA THR A 201 -0.34 10.00 -3.96
C THR A 201 -1.80 9.89 -4.35
N HIS A 202 -2.06 9.86 -5.65
CA HIS A 202 -3.41 9.67 -6.20
C HIS A 202 -3.33 9.01 -7.58
N ASN A 203 -4.04 7.89 -7.76
CA ASN A 203 -4.04 7.11 -9.01
C ASN A 203 -2.61 6.85 -9.54
N GLY A 204 -1.69 6.47 -8.66
CA GLY A 204 -0.30 6.17 -8.98
C GLY A 204 0.60 7.39 -9.25
N ASN A 205 0.04 8.60 -9.35
CA ASN A 205 0.81 9.83 -9.42
C ASN A 205 1.30 10.22 -8.04
N ILE A 206 2.56 10.65 -7.96
CA ILE A 206 3.20 11.05 -6.71
C ILE A 206 3.66 12.49 -6.86
N THR A 207 3.20 13.34 -5.97
CA THR A 207 3.69 14.71 -5.82
C THR A 207 4.38 14.86 -4.48
N THR A 208 5.49 15.57 -4.47
CA THR A 208 6.25 15.93 -3.28
C THR A 208 6.60 17.41 -3.34
N SER A 209 7.21 17.94 -2.27
CA SER A 209 7.70 19.31 -2.27
C SER A 209 8.56 19.64 -3.51
N PRO A 210 8.34 20.79 -4.17
CA PRO A 210 9.19 21.24 -5.28
C PRO A 210 10.63 21.53 -4.82
N ASN A 211 10.82 21.79 -3.52
CA ASN A 211 12.13 21.99 -2.89
C ASN A 211 12.80 20.67 -2.49
N GLY A 212 12.21 19.52 -2.83
CA GLY A 212 12.70 18.20 -2.51
C GLY A 212 12.55 17.83 -1.03
N SER A 213 13.40 16.91 -0.56
CA SER A 213 13.45 16.51 0.84
C SER A 213 14.54 17.27 1.59
N PHE A 214 14.22 17.78 2.79
CA PHE A 214 15.22 18.31 3.70
C PHE A 214 15.87 17.17 4.47
N SER A 215 17.20 17.16 4.53
CA SER A 215 18.00 16.13 5.21
C SER A 215 18.76 16.73 6.38
N PHE A 216 18.65 16.10 7.54
CA PHE A 216 19.31 16.51 8.78
C PHE A 216 20.25 15.41 9.29
N PRO A 217 21.35 15.76 9.99
CA PRO A 217 22.27 14.79 10.58
C PRO A 217 21.71 14.17 11.88
N TYR A 218 20.40 13.88 11.93
CA TYR A 218 19.68 13.40 13.12
C TYR A 218 19.30 11.92 13.03
N GLY A 219 20.08 11.13 12.27
CA GLY A 219 19.88 9.70 12.16
C GLY A 219 20.00 8.98 13.51
N ALA A 220 19.42 7.78 13.63
CA ALA A 220 19.31 7.09 14.92
C ALA A 220 20.67 6.85 15.61
N ALA A 221 21.69 6.47 14.84
CA ALA A 221 23.04 6.25 15.35
C ALA A 221 23.79 7.56 15.59
N ALA A 222 23.71 8.51 14.64
CA ALA A 222 24.32 9.84 14.77
C ALA A 222 23.79 10.57 16.01
N LEU A 223 22.47 10.59 16.21
CA LEU A 223 21.85 11.25 17.34
C LEU A 223 22.14 10.53 18.67
N THR A 224 22.28 9.21 18.67
CA THR A 224 22.74 8.47 19.85
C THR A 224 24.16 8.90 20.25
N LYS A 225 25.08 9.01 19.28
CA LYS A 225 26.44 9.50 19.51
C LYS A 225 26.44 10.95 20.01
N MET A 226 25.74 11.86 19.31
CA MET A 226 25.60 13.26 19.72
C MET A 226 25.10 13.39 21.17
N LEU A 227 24.05 12.66 21.55
CA LEU A 227 23.51 12.70 22.91
C LEU A 227 24.47 12.12 23.97
N ALA A 228 25.35 11.19 23.59
CA ALA A 228 26.40 10.69 24.46
C ALA A 228 27.52 11.73 24.64
N ASP A 229 28.00 12.31 23.54
CA ASP A 229 29.05 13.33 23.52
C ASP A 229 28.65 14.59 24.31
N LEU A 230 27.36 14.91 24.36
CA LEU A 230 26.82 15.99 25.19
C LEU A 230 26.99 15.77 26.71
N LYS A 231 27.38 14.57 27.17
CA LYS A 231 27.62 14.25 28.58
C LYS A 231 29.10 14.15 28.91
N VAL A 232 29.96 13.87 27.93
CA VAL A 232 31.40 13.65 28.15
C VAL A 232 32.05 14.90 28.72
N GLY A 233 32.76 14.77 29.85
CA GLY A 233 33.49 15.87 30.49
C GLY A 233 32.62 17.01 31.05
N LYS A 234 31.30 16.83 31.17
CA LYS A 234 30.35 17.88 31.62
C LYS A 234 29.64 17.49 32.90
N SER A 235 29.36 18.47 33.76
CA SER A 235 28.48 18.28 34.91
C SER A 235 27.04 17.97 34.49
N LYS A 236 26.22 17.44 35.42
CA LYS A 236 24.79 17.16 35.16
C LYS A 236 24.03 18.41 34.67
N GLY A 237 24.34 19.59 35.23
CA GLY A 237 23.71 20.86 34.85
C GLY A 237 24.11 21.31 33.43
N GLU A 238 25.39 21.23 33.09
CA GLU A 238 25.91 21.58 31.76
C GLU A 238 25.41 20.62 30.68
N ALA A 239 25.38 19.32 30.95
CA ALA A 239 24.83 18.33 30.04
C ALA A 239 23.34 18.58 29.76
N LYS A 240 22.56 18.97 30.80
CA LYS A 240 21.15 19.36 30.64
C LYS A 240 20.99 20.61 29.77
N LYS A 241 21.80 21.66 30.00
CA LYS A 241 21.79 22.88 29.18
C LYS A 241 22.18 22.59 27.73
N ALA A 242 23.20 21.76 27.50
CA ALA A 242 23.66 21.41 26.16
C ALA A 242 22.61 20.58 25.40
N ARG A 243 21.93 19.66 26.08
CA ARG A 243 20.80 18.91 25.51
C ARG A 243 19.61 19.82 25.17
N ALA A 244 19.30 20.81 26.02
CA ALA A 244 18.25 21.79 25.74
C ALA A 244 18.61 22.68 24.53
N LYS A 245 19.89 23.07 24.39
CA LYS A 245 20.38 23.80 23.22
C LYS A 245 20.21 22.98 21.93
N LEU A 246 20.62 21.71 21.93
CA LEU A 246 20.43 20.80 20.79
C LEU A 246 18.94 20.65 20.45
N ARG A 247 18.07 20.50 21.46
CA ARG A 247 16.62 20.44 21.25
C ARG A 247 16.10 21.67 20.52
N GLN A 248 16.50 22.86 20.96
CA GLN A 248 16.06 24.13 20.37
C GLN A 248 16.59 24.32 18.95
N GLU A 249 17.83 23.90 18.69
CA GLU A 249 18.42 23.89 17.35
C GLU A 249 17.65 22.96 16.40
N MET A 250 17.42 21.71 16.81
CA MET A 250 16.65 20.74 16.02
C MET A 250 15.23 21.26 15.74
N LYS A 251 14.56 21.84 16.75
CA LYS A 251 13.22 22.43 16.61
C LYS A 251 13.22 23.56 15.57
N THR A 252 14.21 24.44 15.63
CA THR A 252 14.37 25.55 14.68
C THR A 252 14.61 25.02 13.26
N ASN A 253 15.44 23.99 13.13
CA ASN A 253 15.74 23.36 11.85
C ASN A 253 14.51 22.70 11.22
N PHE A 254 13.72 21.95 11.99
CA PHE A 254 12.47 21.36 11.50
C PHE A 254 11.42 22.41 11.14
N LEU A 255 11.27 23.46 11.95
CA LEU A 255 10.35 24.56 11.66
C LEU A 255 10.75 25.32 10.39
N ASN A 256 12.05 25.53 10.17
CA ASN A 256 12.56 26.14 8.94
C ASN A 256 12.34 25.22 7.73
N ALA A 257 12.49 23.91 7.89
CA ALA A 257 12.15 22.93 6.87
C ALA A 257 10.66 23.03 6.51
N TYR A 258 9.77 22.99 7.51
CA TYR A 258 8.33 23.10 7.33
C TYR A 258 7.95 24.34 6.51
N LYS A 259 8.52 25.51 6.84
CA LYS A 259 8.27 26.77 6.12
C LYS A 259 8.74 26.73 4.67
N LYS A 260 9.79 25.97 4.36
CA LYS A 260 10.38 25.86 3.02
C LYS A 260 9.86 24.66 2.24
N LEU A 261 9.09 23.76 2.85
CA LEU A 261 8.54 22.60 2.18
C LEU A 261 7.44 22.96 1.19
N ASP A 262 6.90 24.18 1.23
CA ASP A 262 5.81 24.62 0.35
C ASP A 262 4.65 23.61 0.39
N ILE A 263 4.16 23.34 1.61
CA ILE A 263 3.10 22.37 1.85
C ILE A 263 1.79 22.95 1.29
N PRO A 264 1.03 22.19 0.46
CA PRO A 264 -0.23 22.66 -0.09
C PRO A 264 -1.19 23.14 1.00
N HIS A 265 -1.83 24.30 0.77
CA HIS A 265 -2.75 24.91 1.73
C HIS A 265 -3.87 23.96 2.17
N GLU A 266 -4.39 23.15 1.25
CA GLU A 266 -5.41 22.15 1.55
C GLU A 266 -4.95 21.11 2.59
N MET A 267 -3.69 20.66 2.50
CA MET A 267 -3.12 19.72 3.47
C MET A 267 -2.96 20.36 4.85
N ILE A 268 -2.62 21.66 4.90
CA ILE A 268 -2.54 22.42 6.15
C ILE A 268 -3.93 22.57 6.79
N GLU A 269 -4.94 22.95 6.01
CA GLU A 269 -6.31 23.08 6.52
C GLU A 269 -6.88 21.74 6.99
N LYS A 270 -6.60 20.65 6.28
CA LYS A 270 -6.97 19.30 6.72
C LYS A 270 -6.30 18.95 8.05
N ALA A 271 -5.00 19.19 8.18
CA ALA A 271 -4.28 18.97 9.44
C ALA A 271 -4.83 19.84 10.58
N ARG A 272 -5.21 21.08 10.30
CA ARG A 272 -5.85 21.97 11.29
C ARG A 272 -7.20 21.44 11.76
N ASN A 273 -8.03 20.97 10.83
CA ASN A 273 -9.39 20.48 11.11
C ASN A 273 -9.39 19.10 11.78
N GLU A 274 -8.44 18.25 11.44
CA GLU A 274 -8.34 16.87 11.95
C GLU A 274 -7.40 16.72 13.16
N GLY A 275 -6.81 17.83 13.64
CA GLY A 275 -5.99 17.85 14.87
C GLY A 275 -4.53 17.40 14.69
N GLY A 276 -4.00 17.46 13.47
CA GLY A 276 -2.59 17.25 13.15
C GLY A 276 -2.36 16.62 11.78
N PHE A 277 -1.09 16.56 11.35
CA PHE A 277 -0.71 15.86 10.13
C PHE A 277 -0.64 14.34 10.35
N PRO A 278 -1.09 13.51 9.39
CA PRO A 278 -0.63 12.13 9.31
C PRO A 278 0.86 12.10 8.93
N LEU A 279 1.63 11.30 9.65
CA LEU A 279 3.03 11.02 9.35
C LEU A 279 3.18 9.66 8.70
N TYR A 280 4.04 9.57 7.69
CA TYR A 280 4.39 8.32 7.02
C TYR A 280 5.89 8.07 7.18
N LEU A 281 6.21 7.02 7.93
CA LEU A 281 7.54 6.82 8.50
C LEU A 281 8.22 5.58 7.91
N SER A 282 9.41 5.74 7.34
CA SER A 282 10.29 4.63 6.93
C SER A 282 11.65 4.69 7.62
N GLY A 283 12.49 3.71 7.31
CA GLY A 283 13.84 3.63 7.85
C GLY A 283 13.96 2.72 9.06
N GLY A 284 15.19 2.29 9.32
CA GLY A 284 15.49 1.30 10.35
C GLY A 284 15.17 1.76 11.77
N GLY A 285 15.27 3.08 12.03
CA GLY A 285 14.94 3.68 13.32
C GLY A 285 13.44 3.71 13.56
N PHE A 286 12.65 4.25 12.63
CA PHE A 286 11.20 4.32 12.77
C PHE A 286 10.54 2.93 12.74
N ARG A 287 11.03 1.98 11.94
CA ARG A 287 10.53 0.59 12.04
C ARG A 287 10.82 -0.04 13.42
N GLY A 288 11.96 0.28 14.03
CA GLY A 288 12.25 -0.14 15.40
C GLY A 288 11.26 0.44 16.40
N TRP A 289 10.94 1.73 16.26
CA TRP A 289 9.93 2.44 17.05
C TRP A 289 8.53 1.83 16.88
N GLY A 290 8.10 1.58 15.63
CA GLY A 290 6.81 0.96 15.34
C GLY A 290 6.68 -0.45 15.91
N TYR A 291 7.73 -1.29 15.85
CA TYR A 291 7.70 -2.60 16.50
C TYR A 291 7.67 -2.53 18.03
N LEU A 292 8.23 -1.48 18.66
CA LEU A 292 8.09 -1.26 20.09
C LEU A 292 6.66 -0.89 20.47
N LEU A 293 6.03 0.00 19.71
CA LEU A 293 4.62 0.36 19.87
C LEU A 293 3.71 -0.85 19.66
N LEU A 294 3.98 -1.64 18.64
CA LEU A 294 3.23 -2.86 18.36
C LEU A 294 3.37 -3.86 19.51
N TYR A 295 4.58 -4.06 20.02
CA TYR A 295 4.84 -4.91 21.17
C TYR A 295 4.08 -4.40 22.42
N LEU A 296 4.14 -3.11 22.70
CA LEU A 296 3.39 -2.48 23.81
C LEU A 296 1.90 -2.76 23.73
N ASN A 297 1.33 -2.63 22.53
CA ASN A 297 -0.06 -2.95 22.23
C ASN A 297 -0.37 -4.45 22.24
N GLN A 298 0.60 -5.33 22.51
CA GLN A 298 0.47 -6.79 22.59
C GLN A 298 0.80 -7.35 23.98
N VAL A 299 1.20 -6.50 24.92
CA VAL A 299 1.54 -6.89 26.30
C VAL A 299 0.75 -6.07 27.31
N HIS A 300 0.92 -6.37 28.60
CA HIS A 300 0.32 -5.60 29.71
C HIS A 300 -1.21 -5.46 29.63
N GLY A 301 -1.90 -6.48 29.13
CA GLY A 301 -3.37 -6.48 28.98
C GLY A 301 -3.87 -5.91 27.65
N HIS A 302 -2.98 -5.46 26.78
CA HIS A 302 -3.25 -5.13 25.38
C HIS A 302 -3.00 -6.37 24.50
N HIS A 303 -3.75 -6.49 23.41
CA HIS A 303 -3.80 -7.72 22.61
C HIS A 303 -3.99 -7.42 21.11
N TYR A 304 -3.20 -6.51 20.57
CA TYR A 304 -3.26 -6.15 19.16
C TYR A 304 -2.96 -7.36 18.25
N PRO A 305 -3.83 -7.71 17.29
CA PRO A 305 -3.82 -9.05 16.69
C PRO A 305 -2.84 -9.23 15.53
N ILE A 306 -2.30 -8.17 14.94
CA ILE A 306 -1.47 -8.25 13.72
C ILE A 306 -0.03 -7.86 14.05
N SER A 307 0.91 -8.81 13.95
CA SER A 307 2.34 -8.59 14.25
C SER A 307 3.18 -8.16 13.03
N ILE A 308 2.55 -7.51 12.05
CA ILE A 308 3.19 -6.99 10.82
C ILE A 308 3.40 -5.48 10.99
N ILE A 309 4.52 -4.95 10.49
CA ILE A 309 4.78 -3.49 10.54
C ILE A 309 4.10 -2.74 9.39
N ASN A 310 4.03 -3.37 8.22
CA ASN A 310 3.37 -2.80 7.06
C ASN A 310 1.86 -2.67 7.30
N GLY A 311 1.36 -1.44 7.20
CA GLY A 311 -0.04 -1.12 7.46
C GLY A 311 -0.38 -0.89 8.92
N PHE A 312 0.61 -0.94 9.83
CA PHE A 312 0.43 -0.55 11.22
C PHE A 312 0.45 0.98 11.35
N SER A 313 -0.51 1.51 12.11
CA SER A 313 -0.56 2.91 12.49
C SER A 313 -0.69 3.05 14.01
N ALA A 314 -0.13 4.13 14.54
CA ALA A 314 -0.25 4.51 15.94
C ALA A 314 -0.90 5.90 16.03
N GLN A 315 -1.87 6.05 16.91
CA GLN A 315 -2.50 7.34 17.15
C GLN A 315 -1.54 8.27 17.91
N LYS A 316 -1.76 9.58 17.86
CA LYS A 316 -0.92 10.59 18.52
C LYS A 316 -0.48 10.20 19.93
N ALA A 317 -1.44 9.84 20.79
CA ALA A 317 -1.19 9.55 22.19
C ALA A 317 -0.22 8.37 22.38
N GLU A 318 -0.32 7.34 21.53
CA GLU A 318 0.56 6.19 21.56
C GLU A 318 1.93 6.54 20.98
N PHE A 319 1.95 7.21 19.82
CA PHE A 319 3.18 7.58 19.13
C PHE A 319 4.07 8.50 19.96
N GLU A 320 3.46 9.39 20.75
CA GLU A 320 4.13 10.33 21.65
C GLU A 320 4.36 9.76 23.07
N ASP A 321 3.98 8.51 23.39
CA ASP A 321 4.26 7.85 24.69
C ASP A 321 5.73 7.44 24.84
N ILE A 322 6.57 8.45 25.02
CA ILE A 322 8.01 8.32 25.10
C ILE A 322 8.45 7.57 26.35
N GLU A 323 7.78 7.80 27.49
CA GLU A 323 8.20 7.21 28.77
C GLU A 323 7.82 5.73 28.83
N GLY A 324 6.63 5.34 28.36
CA GLY A 324 6.25 3.93 28.21
C GLY A 324 7.24 3.18 27.31
N LEU A 325 7.60 3.77 26.16
CA LEU A 325 8.54 3.14 25.21
C LEU A 325 9.97 3.03 25.75
N LYS A 326 10.47 4.04 26.47
CA LYS A 326 11.79 3.95 27.14
C LYS A 326 11.79 2.87 28.21
N GLU A 327 10.72 2.77 28.98
CA GLU A 327 10.63 1.78 30.05
C GLU A 327 10.60 0.36 29.49
N VAL A 328 9.82 0.11 28.43
CA VAL A 328 9.81 -1.18 27.74
C VAL A 328 11.16 -1.50 27.13
N ALA A 329 11.82 -0.53 26.47
CA ALA A 329 13.14 -0.72 25.91
C ALA A 329 14.21 -1.05 26.98
N ARG A 330 14.01 -0.59 28.22
CA ARG A 330 14.91 -0.85 29.36
C ARG A 330 14.62 -2.18 30.05
N THR A 331 13.35 -2.54 30.22
CA THR A 331 12.91 -3.64 31.09
C THR A 331 12.64 -4.93 30.35
N ALA A 332 12.19 -4.88 29.09
CA ALA A 332 11.87 -6.08 28.35
C ALA A 332 13.14 -6.86 28.00
N HIS A 333 13.20 -8.13 28.40
CA HIS A 333 14.32 -9.02 28.10
C HIS A 333 14.51 -9.17 26.58
N LYS A 334 13.41 -9.44 25.87
CA LYS A 334 13.36 -9.57 24.41
C LYS A 334 12.13 -8.85 23.88
N ILE A 335 12.31 -8.09 22.82
CA ILE A 335 11.24 -7.37 22.14
C ILE A 335 11.14 -7.95 20.73
N PHE A 336 9.93 -8.30 20.31
CA PHE A 336 9.69 -8.89 18.99
C PHE A 336 10.23 -7.98 17.88
N ARG A 337 11.06 -8.52 16.99
CA ARG A 337 11.64 -7.84 15.81
C ARG A 337 12.49 -6.57 16.10
N VAL A 338 12.85 -6.32 17.36
CA VAL A 338 13.75 -5.23 17.77
C VAL A 338 15.07 -5.83 18.26
N SER A 339 16.16 -5.57 17.54
CA SER A 339 17.51 -5.99 17.94
C SER A 339 18.06 -5.14 19.08
N ASP A 340 19.07 -5.63 19.79
CA ASP A 340 19.73 -4.88 20.87
C ASP A 340 20.33 -3.55 20.38
N ARG A 341 20.85 -3.53 19.14
CA ARG A 341 21.30 -2.29 18.50
C ARG A 341 20.17 -1.27 18.39
N ARG A 342 18.98 -1.68 17.92
CA ARG A 342 17.81 -0.78 17.82
C ARG A 342 17.30 -0.36 19.20
N ARG A 343 17.30 -1.29 20.16
CA ARG A 343 16.92 -1.02 21.55
C ARG A 343 17.78 0.08 22.18
N LYS A 344 19.10 0.05 21.95
CA LYS A 344 20.05 1.10 22.40
C LYS A 344 19.78 2.47 21.76
N GLN A 345 19.15 2.53 20.58
CA GLN A 345 18.85 3.78 19.88
C GLN A 345 17.52 4.41 20.31
N VAL A 346 16.67 3.71 21.07
CA VAL A 346 15.35 4.20 21.51
C VAL A 346 15.40 5.58 22.17
N PRO A 347 16.34 5.90 23.08
CA PRO A 347 16.40 7.23 23.68
C PRO A 347 16.65 8.36 22.67
N ALA A 348 17.40 8.08 21.60
CA ALA A 348 17.66 9.04 20.54
C ALA A 348 16.43 9.22 19.64
N VAL A 349 15.77 8.13 19.24
CA VAL A 349 14.53 8.19 18.45
C VAL A 349 13.42 8.90 19.26
N ALA A 350 13.30 8.61 20.55
CA ALA A 350 12.39 9.31 21.45
C ALA A 350 12.67 10.81 21.51
N PHE A 351 13.94 11.22 21.58
CA PHE A 351 14.32 12.64 21.57
C PHE A 351 13.93 13.30 20.25
N LEU A 352 14.15 12.62 19.11
CA LEU A 352 13.75 13.09 17.79
C LEU A 352 12.22 13.24 17.68
N VAL A 353 11.44 12.21 18.01
CA VAL A 353 9.95 12.23 17.97
C VAL A 353 9.41 13.38 18.81
N ASN A 354 9.95 13.58 20.02
CA ASN A 354 9.52 14.64 20.90
C ASN A 354 9.80 16.05 20.34
N VAL A 355 10.94 16.23 19.66
CA VAL A 355 11.24 17.49 18.98
C VAL A 355 10.30 17.69 17.78
N LEU A 356 10.03 16.64 17.01
CA LEU A 356 9.14 16.70 15.84
C LEU A 356 7.72 17.09 16.24
N ALA A 357 7.17 16.48 17.29
CA ALA A 357 5.83 16.78 17.81
C ALA A 357 5.68 18.26 18.21
N GLU A 358 6.75 18.90 18.69
CA GLU A 358 6.75 20.33 19.04
C GLU A 358 7.08 21.27 17.87
N ALA A 359 7.77 20.77 16.84
CA ALA A 359 8.28 21.59 15.75
C ALA A 359 7.30 21.69 14.57
N ILE A 360 6.52 20.64 14.32
CA ILE A 360 5.54 20.60 13.23
C ILE A 360 4.29 21.41 13.63
N PRO A 361 3.96 22.51 12.94
CA PRO A 361 2.71 23.23 13.18
C PRO A 361 1.50 22.32 13.04
N HIS A 362 0.45 22.58 13.83
CA HIS A 362 -0.76 21.73 13.98
C HIS A 362 -0.51 20.34 14.61
N GLY A 363 0.75 19.92 14.78
CA GLY A 363 1.11 18.68 15.45
C GLY A 363 0.89 17.43 14.59
N ILE A 364 0.92 16.28 15.25
CA ILE A 364 0.81 14.95 14.64
C ILE A 364 -0.55 14.35 15.01
N ARG A 365 -1.28 13.82 14.02
CA ARG A 365 -2.56 13.11 14.23
C ARG A 365 -2.34 11.63 14.47
N GLU A 366 -1.59 11.01 13.58
CA GLU A 366 -1.27 9.58 13.59
C GLU A 366 0.02 9.31 12.83
N ALA A 367 0.69 8.21 13.14
CA ALA A 367 1.93 7.78 12.50
C ALA A 367 1.74 6.42 11.83
N HIS A 368 1.96 6.37 10.52
CA HIS A 368 1.90 5.20 9.67
C HIS A 368 3.30 4.63 9.44
N PHE A 369 3.52 3.35 9.78
CA PHE A 369 4.82 2.71 9.64
C PHE A 369 4.93 1.96 8.32
N CYS A 370 5.88 2.39 7.50
CA CYS A 370 6.07 1.90 6.14
C CYS A 370 7.16 0.83 6.10
N GLN A 371 6.88 -0.29 5.43
CA GLN A 371 7.90 -1.31 5.20
C GLN A 371 8.85 -0.93 4.06
N GLY A 372 8.32 -0.32 3.00
CA GLY A 372 9.09 0.02 1.82
C GLY A 372 10.19 1.03 2.10
N GLY A 373 11.34 0.82 1.48
CA GLY A 373 12.49 1.73 1.50
C GLY A 373 13.12 1.80 0.11
N VAL A 374 14.46 1.87 0.07
CA VAL A 374 15.19 2.08 -1.20
C VAL A 374 14.88 1.01 -2.25
N ARG A 375 14.87 -0.27 -1.88
CA ARG A 375 14.65 -1.38 -2.82
C ARG A 375 13.24 -1.35 -3.40
N GLU A 376 12.25 -1.20 -2.54
CA GLU A 376 10.86 -1.13 -2.95
C GLU A 376 10.60 0.14 -3.77
N GLY A 377 11.25 1.26 -3.44
CA GLY A 377 11.19 2.49 -4.22
C GLY A 377 11.81 2.38 -5.62
N ILE A 378 12.93 1.66 -5.77
CA ILE A 378 13.52 1.36 -7.08
C ILE A 378 12.55 0.56 -7.93
N LEU A 379 12.00 -0.53 -7.38
CA LEU A 379 11.07 -1.40 -8.10
C LEU A 379 9.78 -0.65 -8.45
N PHE A 380 9.22 0.11 -7.51
CA PHE A 380 8.02 0.90 -7.74
C PHE A 380 8.24 1.97 -8.81
N ASN A 381 9.45 2.53 -8.90
CA ASN A 381 9.82 3.47 -9.95
C ASN A 381 9.90 2.84 -11.36
N GLU A 382 10.11 1.52 -11.45
CA GLU A 382 10.09 0.80 -12.73
C GLU A 382 8.66 0.51 -13.22
N LEU A 383 7.67 0.53 -12.32
CA LEU A 383 6.28 0.24 -12.68
C LEU A 383 5.68 1.40 -13.49
N PRO A 384 4.84 1.12 -14.50
CA PRO A 384 4.04 2.12 -15.19
C PRO A 384 2.98 2.72 -14.25
N LEU A 385 2.56 3.95 -14.52
CA LEU A 385 1.56 4.66 -13.69
C LEU A 385 0.26 3.87 -13.53
N SER A 386 -0.20 3.16 -14.57
CA SER A 386 -1.40 2.33 -14.52
C SER A 386 -1.30 1.24 -13.45
N ILE A 387 -0.14 0.58 -13.32
CA ILE A 387 0.08 -0.43 -12.30
C ILE A 387 0.24 0.24 -10.93
N ARG A 388 0.98 1.34 -10.82
CA ARG A 388 1.15 2.06 -9.53
C ARG A 388 -0.18 2.51 -8.93
N GLY A 389 -1.14 2.85 -9.77
CA GLY A 389 -2.48 3.29 -9.38
C GLY A 389 -3.44 2.17 -8.99
N GLU A 390 -3.06 0.90 -9.14
CA GLU A 390 -3.88 -0.21 -8.67
C GLU A 390 -3.92 -0.26 -7.14
N ASP A 391 -5.07 -0.66 -6.58
CA ASP A 391 -5.24 -0.86 -5.15
C ASP A 391 -4.53 -2.15 -4.69
N PRO A 392 -3.68 -2.08 -3.64
CA PRO A 392 -2.86 -3.22 -3.22
C PRO A 392 -3.68 -4.38 -2.64
N LEU A 393 -4.84 -4.13 -2.02
CA LEU A 393 -5.70 -5.19 -1.49
C LEU A 393 -6.39 -5.95 -2.63
N GLU A 394 -6.89 -5.23 -3.63
CA GLU A 394 -7.48 -5.83 -4.83
C GLU A 394 -6.44 -6.64 -5.61
N VAL A 395 -5.26 -6.08 -5.83
CA VAL A 395 -4.16 -6.78 -6.51
C VAL A 395 -3.74 -8.04 -5.76
N ALA A 396 -3.54 -7.94 -4.43
CA ALA A 396 -3.09 -9.08 -3.63
C ALA A 396 -4.11 -10.23 -3.62
N SER A 397 -5.40 -9.92 -3.71
CA SER A 397 -6.48 -10.91 -3.73
C SER A 397 -6.76 -11.48 -5.13
N SER A 398 -6.37 -10.77 -6.19
CA SER A 398 -6.66 -11.16 -7.59
C SER A 398 -6.24 -12.58 -7.99
N PRO A 399 -5.12 -13.19 -7.50
CA PRO A 399 -4.77 -14.56 -7.87
C PRO A 399 -5.78 -15.62 -7.39
N PHE A 400 -6.64 -15.25 -6.44
CA PHE A 400 -7.67 -16.13 -5.88
C PHE A 400 -9.03 -15.99 -6.57
N ALA A 401 -9.17 -15.00 -7.46
CA ALA A 401 -10.43 -14.66 -8.11
C ALA A 401 -10.99 -15.80 -8.96
N ARG A 402 -12.31 -16.00 -8.89
CA ARG A 402 -13.05 -16.87 -9.80
C ARG A 402 -13.49 -16.08 -11.04
N LYS A 403 -13.92 -16.81 -12.09
CA LYS A 403 -14.34 -16.24 -13.39
C LYS A 403 -15.29 -15.05 -13.27
N SER A 404 -16.24 -15.09 -12.33
CA SER A 404 -17.25 -14.03 -12.16
C SER A 404 -17.01 -13.15 -10.93
N ALA A 405 -15.76 -12.98 -10.49
CA ALA A 405 -15.43 -12.17 -9.31
C ALA A 405 -16.00 -10.74 -9.38
N ASN A 406 -15.91 -10.07 -10.53
CA ASN A 406 -16.46 -8.72 -10.72
C ASN A 406 -17.99 -8.70 -10.59
N ALA A 407 -18.69 -9.62 -11.25
CA ALA A 407 -20.14 -9.74 -11.11
C ALA A 407 -20.59 -10.10 -9.67
N ILE A 408 -19.75 -10.83 -8.93
CA ILE A 408 -19.97 -11.10 -7.50
C ILE A 408 -19.77 -9.84 -6.66
N ALA A 409 -18.73 -9.05 -6.94
CA ALA A 409 -18.51 -7.76 -6.28
C ALA A 409 -19.69 -6.81 -6.53
N ASP A 410 -20.21 -6.76 -7.76
CA ASP A 410 -21.40 -5.97 -8.10
C ASP A 410 -22.62 -6.40 -7.28
N LEU A 411 -22.86 -7.70 -7.13
CA LEU A 411 -23.95 -8.20 -6.26
C LEU A 411 -23.76 -7.76 -4.80
N ILE A 412 -22.53 -7.83 -4.28
CA ILE A 412 -22.22 -7.36 -2.92
C ILE A 412 -22.47 -5.85 -2.81
N LEU A 413 -22.04 -5.05 -3.77
CA LEU A 413 -22.27 -3.61 -3.80
C LEU A 413 -23.75 -3.26 -3.88
N CYS A 414 -24.54 -3.98 -4.68
CA CYS A 414 -26.00 -3.81 -4.75
C CYS A 414 -26.72 -4.13 -3.43
N SER A 415 -26.08 -4.87 -2.52
CA SER A 415 -26.61 -5.14 -1.18
C SER A 415 -26.42 -3.98 -0.19
N ILE A 416 -25.69 -2.93 -0.58
CA ILE A 416 -25.42 -1.74 0.20
C ILE A 416 -26.33 -0.60 -0.30
N PRO A 417 -27.18 0.00 0.56
CA PRO A 417 -28.06 1.08 0.13
C PRO A 417 -27.28 2.33 -0.26
N ARG A 418 -27.74 3.03 -1.31
CA ARG A 418 -27.16 4.31 -1.72
C ARG A 418 -27.29 5.36 -0.60
N PRO A 419 -26.34 6.28 -0.43
CA PRO A 419 -26.43 7.34 0.58
C PRO A 419 -27.73 8.15 0.47
N GLN A 420 -28.39 8.48 1.58
CA GLN A 420 -29.51 9.42 1.56
C GLN A 420 -28.99 10.87 1.50
N GLU A 421 -29.63 11.72 0.70
CA GLU A 421 -29.33 13.17 0.63
C GLU A 421 -29.48 13.88 1.99
N THR A 422 -30.29 13.33 2.89
CA THR A 422 -30.59 13.89 4.22
C THR A 422 -29.51 13.61 5.27
N GLY A 423 -28.46 12.86 4.94
CA GLY A 423 -27.36 12.49 5.86
C GLY A 423 -27.69 11.38 6.86
N LYS A 424 -28.92 10.84 6.87
CA LYS A 424 -29.29 9.65 7.66
C LYS A 424 -29.04 8.38 6.84
N GLY A 425 -28.28 7.42 7.38
CA GLY A 425 -27.98 6.17 6.66
C GLY A 425 -26.84 6.34 5.64
N ARG A 426 -25.61 6.14 6.10
CA ARG A 426 -24.38 6.20 5.31
C ARG A 426 -23.67 4.87 5.40
N PHE A 427 -23.09 4.41 4.30
CA PHE A 427 -22.12 3.33 4.31
C PHE A 427 -20.75 3.88 4.76
N PRO A 428 -20.00 3.20 5.65
CA PRO A 428 -18.70 3.69 6.10
C PRO A 428 -17.74 3.85 4.94
N GLY A 429 -17.25 5.07 4.70
CA GLY A 429 -16.30 5.35 3.61
C GLY A 429 -14.93 4.67 3.79
N SER A 430 -14.65 4.15 4.98
CA SER A 430 -13.47 3.30 5.26
C SER A 430 -13.56 1.94 4.59
N ILE A 431 -14.76 1.40 4.36
CA ILE A 431 -14.96 0.18 3.59
C ILE A 431 -15.15 0.59 2.13
N ASN A 432 -14.08 0.53 1.34
CA ASN A 432 -14.11 0.97 -0.05
C ASN A 432 -14.52 -0.15 -1.03
N VAL A 433 -14.65 0.20 -2.31
CA VAL A 433 -14.99 -0.75 -3.38
C VAL A 433 -13.93 -1.84 -3.56
N HIS A 434 -12.65 -1.52 -3.33
CA HIS A 434 -11.54 -2.47 -3.43
C HIS A 434 -11.63 -3.55 -2.34
N ALA A 435 -12.11 -3.22 -1.14
CA ALA A 435 -12.42 -4.21 -0.10
C ALA A 435 -13.54 -5.17 -0.52
N MET A 436 -14.54 -4.69 -1.26
CA MET A 436 -15.62 -5.54 -1.80
C MET A 436 -15.10 -6.44 -2.92
N GLN A 437 -14.30 -5.89 -3.83
CA GLN A 437 -13.68 -6.67 -4.90
C GLN A 437 -12.72 -7.72 -4.33
N ALA A 438 -11.92 -7.38 -3.32
CA ALA A 438 -11.03 -8.33 -2.66
C ALA A 438 -11.79 -9.43 -1.91
N PHE A 439 -12.90 -9.09 -1.28
CA PHE A 439 -13.80 -10.08 -0.68
C PHE A 439 -14.41 -11.00 -1.73
N ALA A 440 -14.83 -10.48 -2.89
CA ALA A 440 -15.33 -11.27 -4.00
C ALA A 440 -14.25 -12.20 -4.59
N ASN A 441 -13.02 -11.68 -4.76
CA ASN A 441 -11.86 -12.44 -5.21
C ASN A 441 -11.60 -13.65 -4.29
N MET A 442 -11.65 -13.44 -2.98
CA MET A 442 -11.34 -14.49 -1.99
C MET A 442 -12.54 -15.31 -1.50
N LEU A 443 -13.75 -15.04 -1.99
CA LEU A 443 -15.01 -15.57 -1.45
C LEU A 443 -15.07 -17.12 -1.36
N TYR A 444 -14.36 -17.80 -2.26
CA TYR A 444 -14.39 -19.26 -2.42
C TYR A 444 -13.09 -19.97 -2.00
N VAL A 445 -12.10 -19.23 -1.49
CA VAL A 445 -10.74 -19.76 -1.23
C VAL A 445 -10.73 -20.93 -0.27
N HIS A 446 -11.54 -20.87 0.80
CA HIS A 446 -11.57 -21.90 1.85
C HIS A 446 -12.77 -22.86 1.71
N GLN A 447 -13.47 -22.84 0.57
CA GLN A 447 -14.72 -23.61 0.37
C GLN A 447 -14.53 -25.12 0.49
N ALA A 448 -13.36 -25.65 0.13
CA ALA A 448 -13.06 -27.08 0.20
C ALA A 448 -12.77 -27.59 1.62
N MET A 449 -12.58 -26.69 2.60
CA MET A 449 -12.31 -27.05 3.98
C MET A 449 -13.60 -27.41 4.74
N SER A 450 -13.46 -28.10 5.88
CA SER A 450 -14.58 -28.25 6.81
C SER A 450 -15.08 -26.89 7.29
N LYS A 451 -16.32 -26.81 7.78
CA LYS A 451 -16.92 -25.52 8.19
C LYS A 451 -16.07 -24.84 9.27
N GLU A 452 -15.60 -25.62 10.24
CA GLU A 452 -14.78 -25.17 11.37
C GLU A 452 -13.44 -24.62 10.88
N LEU A 453 -12.75 -25.40 10.02
CA LEU A 453 -11.45 -25.02 9.48
C LEU A 453 -11.54 -23.82 8.54
N ALA A 454 -12.61 -23.73 7.73
CA ALA A 454 -12.81 -22.64 6.80
C ALA A 454 -12.96 -21.30 7.51
N SER A 455 -13.77 -21.23 8.59
CA SER A 455 -13.92 -20.01 9.40
C SER A 455 -12.59 -19.58 10.02
N THR A 456 -11.81 -20.51 10.60
CA THR A 456 -10.50 -20.20 11.18
C THR A 456 -9.48 -19.77 10.12
N ALA A 457 -9.35 -20.51 9.02
CA ALA A 457 -8.41 -20.19 7.94
C ALA A 457 -8.74 -18.83 7.28
N ALA A 458 -10.03 -18.53 7.11
CA ALA A 458 -10.51 -17.22 6.65
C ALA A 458 -10.05 -16.09 7.57
N LEU A 459 -10.19 -16.26 8.89
CA LEU A 459 -9.82 -15.26 9.89
C LEU A 459 -8.31 -14.94 9.88
N TYR A 460 -7.46 -15.93 9.58
CA TYR A 460 -6.01 -15.77 9.50
C TYR A 460 -5.49 -15.37 8.11
N SER A 461 -6.36 -15.31 7.09
CA SER A 461 -5.95 -15.14 5.68
C SER A 461 -5.12 -13.89 5.43
N THR A 462 -5.32 -12.83 6.21
CA THR A 462 -4.67 -11.53 6.00
C THR A 462 -3.53 -11.24 6.98
N SER A 463 -3.45 -11.92 8.13
CA SER A 463 -2.46 -11.65 9.18
C SER A 463 -1.28 -12.62 9.13
N THR A 464 -1.53 -13.91 8.93
CA THR A 464 -0.49 -14.96 8.89
C THR A 464 -0.66 -15.92 7.71
N GLY A 465 -1.78 -15.82 6.98
CA GLY A 465 -2.12 -16.65 5.83
C GLY A 465 -1.73 -16.02 4.49
N LEU A 466 -2.61 -16.24 3.50
CA LEU A 466 -2.38 -16.00 2.07
C LEU A 466 -1.92 -14.57 1.72
N LEU A 467 -2.44 -13.54 2.39
CA LEU A 467 -2.08 -12.14 2.12
C LEU A 467 -1.09 -11.55 3.15
N SER A 468 -0.50 -12.37 4.02
CA SER A 468 0.40 -11.89 5.07
C SER A 468 1.65 -11.18 4.54
N SER A 469 2.16 -11.61 3.38
CA SER A 469 3.33 -11.02 2.71
C SER A 469 3.01 -9.84 1.79
N ALA A 470 1.73 -9.59 1.50
CA ALA A 470 1.31 -8.52 0.60
C ALA A 470 1.64 -7.15 1.20
N GLN A 471 2.39 -6.35 0.45
CA GLN A 471 2.69 -4.97 0.80
C GLN A 471 1.51 -4.06 0.45
N GLY A 472 1.47 -2.86 1.01
CA GLY A 472 0.44 -1.88 0.66
C GLY A 472 -0.89 -1.99 1.41
N ILE A 473 -1.14 -3.11 2.12
CA ILE A 473 -2.43 -3.34 2.79
C ILE A 473 -2.39 -2.87 4.24
N SER A 474 -3.30 -1.96 4.59
CA SER A 474 -3.48 -1.44 5.96
C SER A 474 -3.99 -2.54 6.92
N HIS A 475 -3.74 -2.39 8.22
CA HIS A 475 -4.30 -3.32 9.21
C HIS A 475 -5.83 -3.25 9.28
N LEU A 476 -6.41 -2.10 8.96
CA LEU A 476 -7.86 -1.92 8.86
C LEU A 476 -8.44 -2.78 7.73
N ASP A 477 -7.85 -2.74 6.54
CA ASP A 477 -8.27 -3.54 5.39
C ASP A 477 -8.08 -5.04 5.63
N ARG A 478 -6.96 -5.41 6.28
CA ARG A 478 -6.74 -6.80 6.71
C ARG A 478 -7.84 -7.29 7.62
N ALA A 479 -8.28 -6.45 8.57
CA ALA A 479 -9.37 -6.78 9.49
C ALA A 479 -10.72 -6.87 8.75
N PHE A 480 -11.04 -5.92 7.87
CA PHE A 480 -12.25 -5.96 7.05
C PHE A 480 -12.37 -7.26 6.27
N LEU A 481 -11.35 -7.59 5.48
CA LEU A 481 -11.37 -8.76 4.62
C LEU A 481 -11.44 -10.06 5.43
N ALA A 482 -10.63 -10.20 6.49
CA ALA A 482 -10.64 -11.40 7.32
C ALA A 482 -11.97 -11.61 8.05
N LEU A 483 -12.59 -10.54 8.58
CA LEU A 483 -13.89 -10.64 9.27
C LEU A 483 -15.03 -10.91 8.30
N MET A 484 -15.02 -10.32 7.09
CA MET A 484 -16.00 -10.65 6.05
C MET A 484 -15.87 -12.10 5.59
N LEU A 485 -14.64 -12.58 5.37
CA LEU A 485 -14.37 -13.97 4.99
C LEU A 485 -14.76 -14.95 6.09
N GLU A 486 -14.46 -14.66 7.36
CA GLU A 486 -14.88 -15.52 8.47
C GLU A 486 -16.41 -15.55 8.60
N ALA A 487 -17.06 -14.38 8.57
CA ALA A 487 -18.52 -14.28 8.68
C ALA A 487 -19.24 -14.94 7.49
N ARG A 488 -18.56 -15.06 6.35
CA ARG A 488 -19.01 -15.81 5.18
C ARG A 488 -19.14 -17.31 5.46
N TYR A 489 -18.32 -17.91 6.30
CA TYR A 489 -18.46 -19.34 6.61
C TYR A 489 -19.50 -19.58 7.74
N GLU A 490 -20.03 -20.80 7.78
CA GLU A 490 -21.04 -21.22 8.77
C GLU A 490 -20.42 -21.97 9.96
N GLY A 491 -19.10 -22.09 10.03
CA GLY A 491 -18.41 -22.78 11.11
C GLY A 491 -18.36 -21.96 12.40
N GLU A 492 -18.50 -22.64 13.53
CA GLU A 492 -18.24 -22.05 14.85
C GLU A 492 -16.73 -21.93 15.05
N LEU A 493 -16.30 -20.79 15.61
CA LEU A 493 -14.90 -20.61 15.98
C LEU A 493 -14.61 -21.35 17.30
N PRO A 494 -13.49 -22.09 17.40
CA PRO A 494 -13.05 -22.61 18.67
C PRO A 494 -12.82 -21.47 19.67
N PRO A 495 -12.96 -21.69 21.00
CA PRO A 495 -12.80 -20.63 22.00
C PRO A 495 -11.52 -19.79 21.85
N ARG A 496 -10.39 -20.43 21.51
CA ARG A 496 -9.10 -19.74 21.29
C ARG A 496 -9.14 -18.73 20.13
N GLU A 497 -9.94 -18.99 19.10
CA GLU A 497 -10.05 -18.14 17.91
C GLU A 497 -11.08 -17.02 18.08
N THR A 498 -12.02 -17.20 19.01
CA THR A 498 -12.99 -16.16 19.39
C THR A 498 -12.28 -14.92 19.94
N ASP A 499 -11.24 -15.12 20.75
CA ASP A 499 -10.40 -14.03 21.25
C ASP A 499 -9.70 -13.31 20.10
N PHE A 500 -9.10 -14.05 19.17
CA PHE A 500 -8.45 -13.45 18.00
C PHE A 500 -9.43 -12.62 17.15
N LYS A 501 -10.63 -13.16 16.88
CA LYS A 501 -11.71 -12.41 16.20
C LYS A 501 -12.11 -11.15 16.94
N LEU A 502 -12.25 -11.21 18.27
CA LEU A 502 -12.55 -10.05 19.11
C LEU A 502 -11.47 -8.98 18.98
N ARG A 503 -10.19 -9.36 19.06
CA ARG A 503 -9.06 -8.44 18.91
C ARG A 503 -8.99 -7.82 17.51
N LEU A 504 -9.29 -8.60 16.47
CA LEU A 504 -9.38 -8.10 15.10
C LEU A 504 -10.52 -7.10 14.94
N SER A 505 -11.66 -7.38 15.58
CA SER A 505 -12.81 -6.46 15.59
C SER A 505 -12.52 -5.17 16.36
N GLN A 506 -11.59 -5.16 17.32
CA GLN A 506 -11.18 -3.96 18.07
C GLN A 506 -10.39 -2.95 17.22
N ILE A 507 -9.87 -3.36 16.06
CA ILE A 507 -9.30 -2.44 15.07
C ILE A 507 -10.41 -1.60 14.40
N LEU A 508 -11.64 -2.14 14.35
CA LEU A 508 -12.79 -1.52 13.71
C LEU A 508 -13.63 -0.73 14.70
N THR A 509 -14.34 0.27 14.21
CA THR A 509 -15.48 0.85 14.92
C THR A 509 -16.63 -0.18 15.03
N PRO A 510 -17.55 -0.01 16.00
CA PRO A 510 -18.72 -0.87 16.09
C PRO A 510 -19.60 -0.90 14.83
N GLU A 511 -19.66 0.22 14.10
CA GLU A 511 -20.35 0.33 12.82
C GLU A 511 -19.74 -0.55 11.74
N GLU A 512 -18.45 -0.39 11.53
CA GLU A 512 -17.64 -1.20 10.62
C GLU A 512 -17.71 -2.70 10.95
N GLY A 513 -17.61 -3.05 12.24
CA GLY A 513 -17.75 -4.42 12.72
C GLY A 513 -19.10 -5.04 12.36
N TRP A 514 -20.19 -4.27 12.40
CA TRP A 514 -21.50 -4.77 11.99
C TRP A 514 -21.59 -4.97 10.47
N TRP A 515 -21.03 -4.05 9.69
CA TRP A 515 -21.00 -4.14 8.23
C TRP A 515 -20.23 -5.35 7.74
N THR A 516 -19.07 -5.67 8.33
CA THR A 516 -18.32 -6.89 7.96
C THR A 516 -19.14 -8.16 8.21
N GLN A 517 -19.91 -8.22 9.30
CA GLN A 517 -20.83 -9.34 9.56
C GLN A 517 -21.96 -9.42 8.55
N TYR A 518 -22.60 -8.28 8.24
CA TYR A 518 -23.67 -8.21 7.24
C TYR A 518 -23.17 -8.66 5.85
N LEU A 519 -22.08 -8.08 5.37
CA LEU A 519 -21.49 -8.37 4.06
C LEU A 519 -20.98 -9.82 3.98
N GLY A 520 -20.39 -10.33 5.06
CA GLY A 520 -20.04 -11.75 5.15
C GLY A 520 -21.25 -12.67 4.95
N LYS A 521 -22.39 -12.36 5.59
CA LYS A 521 -23.64 -13.14 5.41
C LYS A 521 -24.28 -12.94 4.04
N VAL A 522 -24.13 -11.78 3.40
CA VAL A 522 -24.48 -11.60 1.98
C VAL A 522 -23.62 -12.52 1.11
N GLY A 523 -22.31 -12.54 1.32
CA GLY A 523 -21.38 -13.43 0.63
C GLY A 523 -21.73 -14.91 0.81
N LEU A 524 -22.20 -15.31 2.00
CA LEU A 524 -22.69 -16.67 2.26
C LEU A 524 -23.86 -17.02 1.34
N ILE A 525 -24.86 -16.15 1.23
CA ILE A 525 -26.00 -16.40 0.34
C ILE A 525 -25.54 -16.44 -1.12
N ILE A 526 -24.71 -15.48 -1.57
CA ILE A 526 -24.18 -15.47 -2.94
C ILE A 526 -23.47 -16.78 -3.27
N SER A 527 -22.64 -17.29 -2.37
CA SER A 527 -21.93 -18.55 -2.59
C SER A 527 -22.82 -19.78 -2.65
N LYS A 528 -23.96 -19.79 -1.93
CA LYS A 528 -24.95 -20.87 -2.02
C LYS A 528 -25.72 -20.80 -3.34
N LEU A 529 -25.97 -19.59 -3.83
CA LEU A 529 -26.59 -19.36 -5.14
C LEU A 529 -25.65 -19.67 -6.30
N TYR A 530 -24.35 -19.46 -6.14
CA TYR A 530 -23.32 -19.66 -7.17
C TYR A 530 -22.15 -20.47 -6.61
N PRO A 531 -22.32 -21.78 -6.31
CA PRO A 531 -21.30 -22.58 -5.61
C PRO A 531 -20.00 -22.78 -6.39
N SER A 532 -20.01 -22.61 -7.71
CA SER A 532 -18.82 -22.64 -8.56
C SER A 532 -18.11 -21.28 -8.67
N GLY A 533 -18.71 -20.20 -8.17
CA GLY A 533 -18.26 -18.83 -8.39
C GLY A 533 -18.45 -18.33 -9.83
N ALA A 534 -19.25 -19.02 -10.65
CA ALA A 534 -19.60 -18.61 -12.00
C ALA A 534 -21.04 -18.09 -12.06
N ILE A 535 -21.22 -16.91 -12.66
CA ILE A 535 -22.50 -16.26 -12.92
C ILE A 535 -22.68 -16.20 -14.44
N ASN A 536 -23.84 -16.64 -14.93
CA ASN A 536 -24.28 -16.31 -16.29
C ASN A 536 -24.95 -14.94 -16.22
N GLU A 537 -24.33 -13.90 -16.78
CA GLU A 537 -24.85 -12.53 -16.73
C GLU A 537 -26.04 -12.30 -17.67
N GLU A 538 -26.23 -13.14 -18.68
CA GLU A 538 -27.40 -13.08 -19.57
C GLU A 538 -28.65 -13.65 -18.87
N GLU A 539 -28.45 -14.65 -18.02
CA GLU A 539 -29.51 -15.29 -17.23
C GLU A 539 -29.08 -15.41 -15.75
N PRO A 540 -29.00 -14.29 -15.01
CA PRO A 540 -28.60 -14.32 -13.61
C PRO A 540 -29.68 -15.02 -12.78
N ARG A 541 -29.27 -15.78 -11.75
CA ARG A 541 -30.22 -16.45 -10.84
C ARG A 541 -30.94 -15.46 -9.93
N VAL A 542 -30.27 -14.35 -9.61
CA VAL A 542 -30.78 -13.32 -8.71
C VAL A 542 -30.22 -11.95 -9.07
N ARG A 543 -31.02 -10.91 -8.82
CA ARG A 543 -30.60 -9.51 -8.77
C ARG A 543 -30.80 -8.99 -7.35
N LEU A 544 -29.82 -8.25 -6.84
CA LEU A 544 -29.91 -7.61 -5.52
C LEU A 544 -30.20 -6.12 -5.68
N SER A 545 -30.97 -5.58 -4.75
CA SER A 545 -31.11 -4.14 -4.55
C SER A 545 -31.34 -3.84 -3.08
N SER A 546 -31.00 -2.65 -2.64
CA SER A 546 -31.16 -2.28 -1.24
C SER A 546 -31.50 -0.80 -1.06
N VAL A 547 -32.32 -0.51 -0.04
CA VAL A 547 -32.77 0.84 0.27
C VAL A 547 -32.76 1.07 1.78
N TRP A 548 -32.44 2.29 2.19
CA TRP A 548 -32.64 2.75 3.55
C TRP A 548 -34.13 2.81 3.88
N ALA A 549 -34.51 2.37 5.07
CA ALA A 549 -35.89 2.36 5.51
C ALA A 549 -36.02 2.64 7.01
N SER A 550 -37.08 3.38 7.35
CA SER A 550 -37.54 3.58 8.72
C SER A 550 -38.76 2.69 9.01
N GLY A 551 -39.21 2.67 10.27
CA GLY A 551 -40.42 1.94 10.64
C GLY A 551 -40.26 0.41 10.60
N LEU A 552 -39.04 -0.10 10.74
CA LEU A 552 -38.73 -1.53 10.74
C LEU A 552 -38.94 -2.18 12.13
N GLY A 553 -38.98 -3.51 12.13
CA GLY A 553 -39.16 -4.34 13.33
C GLY A 553 -40.62 -4.44 13.80
N LYS A 554 -40.87 -5.30 14.81
CA LYS A 554 -42.23 -5.60 15.29
C LYS A 554 -43.03 -4.38 15.74
N LYS A 555 -42.36 -3.39 16.35
CA LYS A 555 -42.97 -2.15 16.83
C LYS A 555 -42.98 -1.02 15.79
N ARG A 556 -42.40 -1.23 14.59
CA ARG A 556 -42.21 -0.21 13.55
C ARG A 556 -41.51 1.08 14.03
N MET A 557 -40.47 0.93 14.85
CA MET A 557 -39.74 2.06 15.46
C MET A 557 -38.24 2.03 15.14
N LYS A 558 -37.79 1.17 14.21
CA LYS A 558 -36.36 0.99 13.94
C LYS A 558 -36.00 1.50 12.56
N ASP A 559 -34.88 2.18 12.48
CA ASP A 559 -34.23 2.50 11.22
C ASP A 559 -33.29 1.36 10.79
N GLY A 560 -33.03 1.29 9.49
CA GLY A 560 -32.12 0.32 8.92
C GLY A 560 -32.33 0.20 7.41
N MET A 561 -32.33 -1.03 6.89
CA MET A 561 -32.38 -1.27 5.45
C MET A 561 -33.32 -2.39 5.05
N ILE A 562 -33.77 -2.33 3.80
CA ILE A 562 -34.45 -3.42 3.09
C ILE A 562 -33.49 -3.92 2.02
N LEU A 563 -33.13 -5.21 2.08
CA LEU A 563 -32.42 -5.92 1.02
C LEU A 563 -33.43 -6.78 0.25
N THR A 564 -33.48 -6.58 -1.07
CA THR A 564 -34.40 -7.27 -1.97
C THR A 564 -33.63 -8.24 -2.85
N PHE A 565 -34.08 -9.49 -2.88
CA PHE A 565 -33.65 -10.52 -3.81
C PHE A 565 -34.73 -10.67 -4.90
N SER A 566 -34.44 -10.20 -6.10
CA SER A 566 -35.33 -10.38 -7.26
C SER A 566 -34.94 -11.64 -8.02
N ILE A 567 -35.89 -12.56 -8.20
CA ILE A 567 -35.73 -13.83 -8.91
C ILE A 567 -36.67 -13.92 -10.12
N GLN A 568 -36.31 -14.73 -11.13
CA GLN A 568 -37.08 -14.87 -12.36
C GLN A 568 -38.33 -15.70 -12.11
N LYS A 569 -39.50 -15.15 -12.45
CA LYS A 569 -40.78 -15.85 -12.37
C LYS A 569 -40.84 -17.01 -13.37
N GLY A 570 -41.39 -18.16 -12.97
CA GLY A 570 -41.65 -19.30 -13.85
C GLY A 570 -40.42 -20.12 -14.28
N LYS A 571 -39.20 -19.56 -14.27
CA LYS A 571 -37.93 -20.31 -14.40
C LYS A 571 -37.43 -20.89 -13.07
N ASN A 572 -38.32 -21.08 -12.09
CA ASN A 572 -37.98 -21.67 -10.78
C ASN A 572 -37.41 -23.10 -10.89
N GLY A 573 -37.59 -23.78 -12.03
CA GLY A 573 -36.98 -25.08 -12.34
C GLY A 573 -37.08 -26.11 -11.20
N PRO A 574 -36.21 -27.13 -11.18
CA PRO A 574 -36.08 -28.08 -10.07
C PRO A 574 -35.47 -27.48 -8.79
N LEU A 575 -35.04 -26.21 -8.81
CA LEU A 575 -34.13 -25.64 -7.80
C LEU A 575 -34.82 -25.01 -6.59
N LYS A 576 -36.16 -24.84 -6.61
CA LYS A 576 -36.93 -24.23 -5.51
C LYS A 576 -36.23 -22.97 -4.94
N LEU A 577 -35.75 -22.12 -5.85
CA LEU A 577 -34.82 -21.02 -5.53
C LEU A 577 -35.38 -20.05 -4.48
N LYS A 578 -36.68 -19.77 -4.56
CA LYS A 578 -37.41 -18.95 -3.59
C LYS A 578 -37.36 -19.56 -2.18
N GLU A 579 -37.69 -20.84 -2.05
CA GLU A 579 -37.63 -21.57 -0.77
C GLU A 579 -36.20 -21.58 -0.22
N ALA A 580 -35.20 -21.88 -1.07
CA ALA A 580 -33.80 -21.85 -0.68
C ALA A 580 -33.33 -20.46 -0.20
N LEU A 581 -33.78 -19.38 -0.85
CA LEU A 581 -33.52 -18.02 -0.40
C LEU A 581 -34.24 -17.70 0.91
N GLU A 582 -35.47 -18.14 1.09
CA GLU A 582 -36.25 -17.95 2.32
C GLU A 582 -35.59 -18.64 3.52
N ASP A 583 -35.11 -19.86 3.34
CA ASP A 583 -34.37 -20.65 4.34
C ASP A 583 -33.08 -19.95 4.77
N ASN A 584 -32.35 -19.40 3.79
CA ASN A 584 -31.06 -18.76 4.03
C ASN A 584 -31.19 -17.29 4.48
N ALA A 585 -32.28 -16.59 4.13
CA ALA A 585 -32.53 -15.20 4.52
C ALA A 585 -32.57 -15.01 6.04
N GLY A 586 -32.86 -16.08 6.80
CA GLY A 586 -32.77 -16.10 8.25
C GLY A 586 -31.39 -15.70 8.79
N THR A 587 -30.31 -15.99 8.06
CA THR A 587 -28.93 -15.66 8.45
C THR A 587 -28.67 -14.15 8.46
N ILE A 588 -29.06 -13.44 7.40
CA ILE A 588 -28.94 -11.97 7.33
C ILE A 588 -29.93 -11.30 8.29
N ARG A 589 -31.18 -11.80 8.38
CA ARG A 589 -32.17 -11.27 9.36
C ARG A 589 -31.66 -11.35 10.80
N LYS A 590 -30.82 -12.34 11.15
CA LYS A 590 -30.22 -12.44 12.48
C LYS A 590 -29.28 -11.25 12.75
N VAL A 591 -28.47 -10.81 11.79
CA VAL A 591 -27.56 -9.65 11.94
C VAL A 591 -28.33 -8.37 12.31
N GLY A 592 -29.56 -8.22 11.80
CA GLY A 592 -30.43 -7.08 12.11
C GLY A 592 -31.16 -7.12 13.46
N LYS A 593 -30.96 -8.16 14.29
CA LYS A 593 -31.60 -8.28 15.61
C LYS A 593 -30.73 -7.65 16.69
N LYS A 594 -31.35 -6.87 17.59
CA LYS A 594 -30.67 -6.17 18.72
C LYS A 594 -29.69 -7.04 19.52
N LYS A 595 -30.03 -8.30 19.77
CA LYS A 595 -29.16 -9.21 20.54
C LYS A 595 -27.85 -9.59 19.82
N ASN A 596 -27.78 -9.35 18.51
CA ASN A 596 -26.63 -9.65 17.66
C ASN A 596 -25.93 -8.37 17.18
N TRP A 597 -26.30 -7.21 17.70
CA TRP A 597 -25.60 -5.95 17.43
C TRP A 597 -24.22 -5.97 18.10
N ILE A 598 -23.29 -5.17 17.56
CA ILE A 598 -21.92 -5.09 18.09
C ILE A 598 -21.96 -4.39 19.45
N GLY A 599 -21.58 -5.10 20.52
CA GLY A 599 -21.76 -4.64 21.90
C GLY A 599 -23.13 -4.99 22.51
N GLY A 600 -23.92 -5.85 21.84
CA GLY A 600 -25.19 -6.36 22.35
C GLY A 600 -26.37 -5.40 22.19
N GLY A 601 -27.43 -5.56 23.00
CA GLY A 601 -28.71 -4.87 22.83
C GLY A 601 -28.69 -3.33 22.92
N ASN A 602 -27.65 -2.78 23.54
CA ASN A 602 -27.36 -1.34 23.67
C ASN A 602 -26.19 -0.90 22.79
N GLY A 603 -25.62 -1.83 22.01
CA GLY A 603 -24.51 -1.59 21.12
C GLY A 603 -24.95 -1.05 19.76
N TRP A 604 -24.05 -1.12 18.79
CA TRP A 604 -24.27 -0.58 17.45
C TRP A 604 -24.84 -1.64 16.51
N GLY A 605 -25.90 -1.28 15.78
CA GLY A 605 -26.45 -2.08 14.71
C GLY A 605 -27.73 -1.47 14.17
N MET A 606 -28.22 -2.02 13.06
CA MET A 606 -29.44 -1.56 12.42
C MET A 606 -30.40 -2.71 12.10
N ALA A 607 -31.66 -2.40 11.82
CA ALA A 607 -32.62 -3.41 11.39
C ALA A 607 -32.39 -3.80 9.93
N VAL A 608 -32.54 -5.09 9.61
CA VAL A 608 -32.46 -5.58 8.22
C VAL A 608 -33.73 -6.35 7.90
N LYS A 609 -34.47 -5.86 6.91
CA LYS A 609 -35.62 -6.56 6.34
C LYS A 609 -35.19 -7.20 5.02
N ILE A 610 -35.51 -8.48 4.84
CA ILE A 610 -35.28 -9.19 3.58
C ILE A 610 -36.60 -9.31 2.84
N ALA A 611 -36.63 -8.85 1.58
CA ALA A 611 -37.71 -9.07 0.64
C ALA A 611 -37.24 -10.02 -0.46
N ILE A 612 -38.10 -10.94 -0.88
CA ILE A 612 -37.85 -11.83 -2.03
C ILE A 612 -39.01 -11.61 -2.98
N VAL A 613 -38.71 -11.20 -4.21
CA VAL A 613 -39.69 -10.78 -5.22
C VAL A 613 -39.47 -11.59 -6.49
N GLU A 614 -40.56 -12.02 -7.12
CA GLU A 614 -40.53 -12.69 -8.42
C GLU A 614 -40.82 -11.65 -9.50
N GLU A 615 -39.96 -11.56 -10.52
CA GLU A 615 -40.06 -10.61 -11.63
C GLU A 615 -40.10 -11.34 -12.98
N ASP A 616 -40.79 -10.76 -13.97
CA ASP A 616 -41.00 -11.37 -15.28
C ASP A 616 -39.75 -11.34 -16.18
N ASN A 617 -38.76 -10.49 -15.90
CA ASN A 617 -37.45 -10.50 -16.57
C ASN A 617 -36.32 -10.03 -15.63
N LEU A 618 -35.29 -10.86 -15.46
CA LEU A 618 -34.07 -10.51 -14.71
C LEU A 618 -32.95 -9.92 -15.57
N GLY A 619 -33.01 -10.07 -16.90
CA GLY A 619 -31.97 -9.57 -17.81
C GLY A 619 -31.92 -8.04 -17.90
N ARG A 620 -30.75 -7.48 -18.27
CA ARG A 620 -30.61 -6.03 -18.51
C ARG A 620 -31.58 -5.58 -19.61
N GLU A 621 -32.46 -4.63 -19.32
CA GLU A 621 -33.10 -3.85 -20.37
C GLU A 621 -32.00 -3.14 -21.19
N ARG A 622 -31.92 -3.40 -22.50
CA ARG A 622 -31.10 -2.60 -23.42
C ARG A 622 -31.78 -1.25 -23.62
N GLY A 623 -31.71 -0.40 -22.60
CA GLY A 623 -32.20 0.97 -22.60
C GLY A 623 -31.24 1.83 -21.80
N SER A 624 -30.29 2.44 -22.51
CA SER A 624 -29.49 3.61 -22.12
C SER A 624 -29.61 4.06 -20.66
N SER A 625 -28.77 3.47 -19.81
CA SER A 625 -28.31 4.08 -18.58
C SER A 625 -26.88 3.57 -18.37
N GLU A 626 -25.91 4.39 -18.76
CA GLU A 626 -24.57 4.26 -18.19
C GLU A 626 -24.78 4.30 -16.67
N VAL A 627 -24.49 3.18 -16.01
CA VAL A 627 -24.44 3.12 -14.55
C VAL A 627 -23.17 3.85 -14.15
N GLU A 628 -23.25 5.18 -14.09
CA GLU A 628 -22.23 5.99 -13.48
C GLU A 628 -22.33 5.73 -11.97
N VAL A 629 -21.44 4.86 -11.46
CA VAL A 629 -21.23 4.68 -10.03
C VAL A 629 -20.51 5.94 -9.54
N VAL A 630 -21.28 7.00 -9.28
CA VAL A 630 -20.76 8.19 -8.60
C VAL A 630 -20.64 7.84 -7.12
N ILE A 631 -19.50 7.26 -6.75
CA ILE A 631 -19.04 7.25 -5.36
C ILE A 631 -18.20 8.50 -5.22
N GLN A 632 -18.62 9.42 -4.35
CA GLN A 632 -17.83 10.57 -3.99
C GLN A 632 -16.49 10.11 -3.40
N THR A 633 -15.44 10.12 -4.21
CA THR A 633 -14.09 10.35 -3.73
C THR A 633 -14.08 11.76 -3.16
N GLY A 634 -14.13 11.87 -1.83
CA GLY A 634 -14.02 13.16 -1.17
C GLY A 634 -12.65 13.75 -1.46
N ILE A 635 -12.60 14.81 -2.26
CA ILE A 635 -11.77 16.03 -2.14
C ILE A 635 -11.85 16.81 -3.47
N GLY A 636 -12.16 18.11 -3.37
CA GLY A 636 -12.52 18.95 -4.50
C GLY A 636 -11.33 19.43 -5.33
N ALA A 637 -11.49 19.41 -6.65
CA ALA A 637 -10.62 20.10 -7.59
C ALA A 637 -11.39 21.29 -8.19
N THR A 638 -11.00 22.52 -7.83
CA THR A 638 -11.37 23.72 -8.58
C THR A 638 -10.09 24.34 -9.16
N GLY A 639 -9.80 24.02 -10.41
CA GLY A 639 -8.81 24.74 -11.22
C GLY A 639 -9.45 25.98 -11.83
N ALA A 640 -9.00 27.17 -11.43
CA ALA A 640 -9.37 28.43 -12.04
C ALA A 640 -8.28 28.86 -13.05
N THR A 641 -8.66 29.02 -14.31
CA THR A 641 -7.93 29.81 -15.30
C THR A 641 -8.39 31.27 -15.26
N THR A 642 -7.41 32.16 -15.33
CA THR A 642 -7.46 33.62 -15.24
C THR A 642 -8.10 34.31 -16.45
N GLY A 643 -8.71 35.49 -16.23
CA GLY A 643 -9.19 36.36 -17.33
C GLY A 643 -10.09 37.56 -16.94
N VAL A 644 -9.51 38.57 -16.29
CA VAL A 644 -9.63 40.04 -16.50
C VAL A 644 -11.01 40.76 -16.59
N ASP A 645 -11.10 41.83 -15.76
CA ASP A 645 -11.88 43.09 -15.78
C ASP A 645 -13.37 43.21 -15.36
N GLY A 646 -13.63 44.18 -14.47
CA GLY A 646 -14.92 44.88 -14.33
C GLY A 646 -15.42 45.19 -12.90
N ILE A 647 -15.16 46.40 -12.42
CA ILE A 647 -15.65 47.00 -11.15
C ILE A 647 -17.17 47.24 -11.19
N VAL A 648 -17.92 46.99 -10.09
CA VAL A 648 -18.92 47.89 -9.42
C VAL A 648 -19.50 47.23 -8.13
N ARG A 649 -19.66 48.04 -7.08
CA ARG A 649 -20.21 47.75 -5.73
C ARG A 649 -21.73 47.53 -5.69
N SER A 650 -22.25 46.65 -4.82
CA SER A 650 -23.20 46.96 -3.72
C SER A 650 -23.81 45.69 -3.07
N GLN A 651 -24.33 45.85 -1.86
CA GLN A 651 -24.68 44.87 -0.83
C GLN A 651 -25.91 43.99 -1.13
N SER A 652 -25.91 42.71 -0.69
CA SER A 652 -26.94 42.05 0.16
C SER A 652 -26.79 40.51 0.19
N GLN A 653 -27.22 39.92 1.31
CA GLN A 653 -27.03 38.51 1.77
C GLN A 653 -27.71 37.42 0.90
N PRO A 654 -27.34 36.13 1.07
CA PRO A 654 -27.42 35.13 0.02
C PRO A 654 -28.76 34.39 -0.03
N SER A 655 -29.23 34.14 -1.25
CA SER A 655 -30.26 33.14 -1.54
C SER A 655 -29.64 32.02 -2.37
N HIS A 656 -29.81 30.79 -1.91
CA HIS A 656 -29.50 29.58 -2.66
C HIS A 656 -30.27 29.60 -3.98
N LYS A 657 -29.56 29.53 -5.11
CA LYS A 657 -30.12 29.18 -6.40
C LYS A 657 -29.26 28.14 -7.08
N ASP A 658 -29.95 27.08 -7.47
CA ASP A 658 -29.52 25.96 -8.28
C ASP A 658 -28.86 26.42 -9.58
N ILE A 659 -27.78 25.75 -9.98
CA ILE A 659 -27.21 25.86 -11.32
C ILE A 659 -27.43 24.53 -12.05
N TYR A 660 -28.37 24.57 -12.99
CA TYR A 660 -28.53 23.58 -14.05
C TYR A 660 -27.42 23.78 -15.09
N VAL A 661 -26.74 22.70 -15.50
CA VAL A 661 -25.96 22.68 -16.74
C VAL A 661 -26.63 21.72 -17.71
N ILE A 662 -27.26 22.31 -18.73
CA ILE A 662 -27.77 21.66 -19.93
C ILE A 662 -26.59 21.47 -20.89
N SER A 663 -26.30 20.24 -21.30
CA SER A 663 -25.45 19.97 -22.46
C SER A 663 -26.27 19.30 -23.56
N ARG A 664 -26.20 19.89 -24.75
CA ARG A 664 -27.06 19.65 -25.92
C ARG A 664 -26.67 18.39 -26.69
N ASN A 665 -27.70 17.70 -27.14
CA ASN A 665 -27.68 16.62 -28.11
C ASN A 665 -27.32 17.15 -29.52
N ARG A 666 -26.44 16.47 -30.27
CA ARG A 666 -26.30 16.65 -31.74
C ARG A 666 -26.04 15.34 -32.50
N SER A 667 -27.10 14.96 -33.23
CA SER A 667 -27.19 14.34 -34.56
C SER A 667 -26.61 12.94 -34.85
N LYS A 668 -27.58 12.05 -35.09
CA LYS A 668 -27.60 10.92 -36.03
C LYS A 668 -26.84 11.19 -37.35
N ARG A 669 -26.13 10.16 -37.85
CA ARG A 669 -26.08 9.81 -39.28
C ARG A 669 -26.28 8.30 -39.43
N GLN A 670 -27.21 7.94 -40.31
CA GLN A 670 -27.57 6.59 -40.74
C GLN A 670 -26.78 6.19 -41.99
N HIS A 671 -26.80 4.86 -42.23
CA HIS A 671 -26.63 4.08 -43.47
C HIS A 671 -25.32 3.28 -43.60
N PRO A 672 -25.33 2.13 -44.30
CA PRO A 672 -26.31 1.04 -44.25
C PRO A 672 -25.63 -0.35 -44.08
N ILE A 673 -26.47 -1.35 -43.82
CA ILE A 673 -26.15 -2.77 -43.75
C ILE A 673 -25.79 -3.32 -45.15
N VAL A 674 -24.72 -4.11 -45.25
CA VAL A 674 -24.49 -5.12 -46.31
C VAL A 674 -23.92 -6.39 -45.66
N PRO A 675 -24.37 -7.62 -46.03
CA PRO A 675 -24.12 -8.84 -45.28
C PRO A 675 -22.95 -9.69 -45.83
N VAL A 676 -22.77 -10.89 -45.23
CA VAL A 676 -21.93 -12.05 -45.63
C VAL A 676 -20.56 -12.09 -44.93
N GLY A 677 -20.10 -13.19 -44.31
CA GLY A 677 -20.55 -14.56 -44.39
C GLY A 677 -19.96 -15.49 -43.33
N LYS A 678 -20.50 -16.72 -43.36
CA LYS A 678 -20.08 -17.88 -42.58
C LYS A 678 -18.59 -18.18 -42.80
N SER A 679 -17.85 -18.42 -41.73
CA SER A 679 -16.72 -19.35 -41.76
C SER A 679 -16.64 -20.09 -40.42
N THR A 680 -16.32 -21.36 -40.54
CA THR A 680 -16.42 -22.42 -39.54
C THR A 680 -15.02 -22.99 -39.29
N TRP A 681 -14.77 -23.41 -38.05
CA TRP A 681 -13.75 -24.38 -37.55
C TRP A 681 -12.33 -23.89 -37.23
N PRO A 682 -11.54 -24.61 -36.37
CA PRO A 682 -11.90 -25.46 -35.24
C PRO A 682 -11.09 -25.19 -33.95
N VAL A 683 -11.58 -25.85 -32.90
CA VAL A 683 -10.96 -26.23 -31.62
C VAL A 683 -9.53 -26.76 -31.78
N VAL A 684 -8.61 -26.25 -30.94
CA VAL A 684 -7.60 -27.00 -30.16
C VAL A 684 -7.49 -26.35 -28.79
#